data_AF-A0A0G4NZE4-F1
#
_entry.id   AF-A0A0G4NZE4-F1
#
_cell.length_a   1.000
_cell.length_b   1.000
_cell.length_c   1.000
_cell.angle_alpha   90.00
_cell.angle_beta   90.00
_cell.angle_gamma   90.00
#
_symmetry.space_group_name_H-M   'P 1'
#
loop_
_entity.id
_entity.type
_entity.pdbx_description
1 polymer ?
#
loop_
_entity_poly.entity_id
_entity_poly.type
_entity_poly.pdbx_seq_one_letter_code
_entity_poly.pdbx_strand_id
1 'polypeptide(L)'
;MQKSTRELKTGWSMKQAGDISNEFWIPVEKVPSQVHIDLIANKKIPDPFVDANELAVQWIAEKDWVYRTKFTVPSSEGITTDLIFLGLDTFATVTLNGTTILESENMHTSHRVNISKLLRPSQENELQIVFQSALLRGRELVDQHPEHVFHVRQTEASRIPVRKAQYNWGWDWGPILMTAGPWRPVVLEQYTARIDDVWTQYEISADNKTCSGTLYARVGVGAQEGDTVLLSLFDGDEAVFEQKCHIGADGLAKAAVQLVSPSLWYPHGYGSQFRYRLSACLSRGDTRLDEQSKLIGFRRCQLVQEKDEFGKSFYFRINGVDIFAGGSCWIPADSYLAQVSKDRYLDWMKLMVESNQIMIRVWGGGIYEDDAFMEACDTLGILVWHDFAFVCASYPVYPSFLKSVEEEVRQNIRRLRSHPSLVIWAGNNEDYQVQERYKLEYNQDDTDPESWRQSTFPARYIYEHLLPKWVQEEDPSSIYHPGSPWGDGKHTTDPTVGDIHQWNIWHGQMSRYQDSAELGGRFVSEFGMEAYPHLESLRRVITDPQQQHPGSMMMDFRNKAGDHERRLMTYVSENFIVPSDLASFAHITQVLQAETMRYAYKAWRRSWGQPGARRCGGVLVWQLNDCWPTMSWAIVDYYLVKKPAFYAISRALRPLDVGISRSCPVWTSGHADPMSTNSCEFDLWIASSRQEAVEVEVKVRFISIRSGKLVSDTINITTRATPNSTTEVLEKQRVKVSMTSESADYKTLDPFIIHAELYVDGLAEAADTAWPQPLKYLDFSNRNVRVETSPSRDKITVSADLPVKGFVFEEREGLKLSDNGFDLIPGEKKIISLSGKGAATTELPWTSKPIFPGPWPGPFGFFQGCPRPAADEKGNPKLFLQLISALTMSSQWWLPRLSFFQSLRQSHYTLPVRPEFLASSSFHFVNPRHHVTATDNVTQVFPESVVAGLSDEEALALFTRGFFGGFVFGFERSVLRMGGWNLLPARYTGFQGDPHASQIWNPSELPRHHLLPVGSSLFGSFKVMDKQIAPESSDQRASYVDYGFGSDEFTFAGCHRFQITRSPRIGAEPLVQFELQHFRCNPQKNEPSVAEYIAWFHYAYAKSLFANAVQCILLR
;
A
#
# COMPACT_ATOMS: atom_id res chain seq x y z
N MET A 1 -36.98 -7.27 -37.25
CA MET A 1 -37.12 -6.47 -36.02
C MET A 1 -35.82 -5.73 -35.79
N GLN A 2 -35.86 -4.45 -35.38
CA GLN A 2 -34.66 -3.74 -34.97
C GLN A 2 -34.11 -4.34 -33.68
N LYS A 3 -32.79 -4.47 -33.54
CA LYS A 3 -32.15 -4.99 -32.33
C LYS A 3 -32.71 -4.30 -31.07
N SER A 4 -33.13 -5.09 -30.10
CA SER A 4 -33.59 -4.61 -28.79
C SER A 4 -32.76 -5.24 -27.67
N THR A 5 -32.36 -4.44 -26.69
CA THR A 5 -31.61 -4.87 -25.51
C THR A 5 -32.45 -4.65 -24.25
N ARG A 6 -32.39 -5.60 -23.32
CA ARG A 6 -32.99 -5.51 -21.99
C ARG A 6 -32.02 -6.04 -20.96
N GLU A 7 -31.51 -5.17 -20.10
CA GLU A 7 -30.73 -5.59 -18.94
C GLU A 7 -31.64 -6.27 -17.89
N LEU A 8 -31.23 -7.45 -17.42
CA LEU A 8 -31.88 -8.16 -16.32
C LEU A 8 -31.41 -7.55 -15.00
N LYS A 9 -31.84 -6.32 -14.68
CA LYS A 9 -31.34 -5.56 -13.52
C LYS A 9 -31.91 -5.98 -12.17
N THR A 10 -33.14 -6.47 -12.14
CA THR A 10 -33.93 -6.68 -10.91
C THR A 10 -34.56 -8.07 -10.89
N GLY A 11 -35.21 -8.43 -9.77
CA GLY A 11 -35.84 -9.75 -9.60
C GLY A 11 -34.85 -10.87 -9.29
N TRP A 12 -33.63 -10.52 -8.91
CA TRP A 12 -32.60 -11.46 -8.51
C TRP A 12 -32.76 -11.86 -7.04
N SER A 13 -32.35 -13.09 -6.75
CA SER A 13 -32.20 -13.62 -5.41
C SER A 13 -30.90 -14.41 -5.34
N MET A 14 -30.28 -14.49 -4.17
CA MET A 14 -29.08 -15.30 -3.96
C MET A 14 -29.17 -16.18 -2.71
N LYS A 15 -28.31 -17.21 -2.66
CA LYS A 15 -28.07 -18.02 -1.47
C LYS A 15 -26.65 -18.63 -1.48
N GLN A 16 -26.20 -19.12 -0.34
CA GLN A 16 -25.04 -20.00 -0.27
C GLN A 16 -25.38 -21.36 -0.90
N ALA A 17 -24.47 -21.96 -1.67
CA ALA A 17 -24.65 -23.29 -2.22
C ALA A 17 -24.66 -24.37 -1.11
N GLY A 18 -25.41 -25.45 -1.33
CA GLY A 18 -25.55 -26.55 -0.35
C GLY A 18 -26.59 -26.32 0.75
N ASP A 19 -27.15 -25.11 0.89
CA ASP A 19 -28.30 -24.88 1.77
C ASP A 19 -29.59 -25.44 1.14
N ILE A 20 -30.15 -26.46 1.80
CA ILE A 20 -31.32 -27.24 1.37
C ILE A 20 -32.65 -26.70 1.89
N SER A 21 -32.64 -25.65 2.72
CA SER A 21 -33.87 -25.03 3.20
C SER A 21 -34.44 -24.04 2.15
N ASN A 22 -35.74 -24.13 1.85
CA ASN A 22 -36.40 -23.21 0.91
C ASN A 22 -36.61 -21.79 1.48
N GLU A 23 -36.30 -21.57 2.76
CA GLU A 23 -36.43 -20.28 3.48
C GLU A 23 -35.20 -19.36 3.32
N PHE A 24 -34.19 -19.73 2.49
CA PHE A 24 -32.86 -19.10 2.47
C PHE A 24 -32.49 -18.22 1.26
N TRP A 25 -33.38 -18.06 0.26
CA TRP A 25 -33.13 -17.09 -0.81
C TRP A 25 -33.29 -15.67 -0.30
N ILE A 26 -32.21 -14.90 -0.29
CA ILE A 26 -32.24 -13.48 0.05
C ILE A 26 -32.35 -12.63 -1.22
N PRO A 27 -33.10 -11.51 -1.18
CA PRO A 27 -33.22 -10.62 -2.32
C PRO A 27 -31.88 -9.96 -2.67
N VAL A 28 -31.63 -9.82 -3.97
CA VAL A 28 -30.54 -9.02 -4.53
C VAL A 28 -31.18 -7.76 -5.09
N GLU A 29 -30.83 -6.59 -4.56
CA GLU A 29 -31.51 -5.33 -4.90
C GLU A 29 -31.38 -5.00 -6.39
N LYS A 30 -30.16 -5.17 -6.93
CA LYS A 30 -29.83 -4.88 -8.31
C LYS A 30 -28.63 -5.69 -8.77
N VAL A 31 -28.62 -6.12 -10.02
CA VAL A 31 -27.43 -6.60 -10.76
C VAL A 31 -27.01 -5.50 -11.76
N PRO A 32 -25.72 -5.12 -11.85
CA PRO A 32 -24.53 -5.78 -11.31
C PRO A 32 -24.44 -5.84 -9.79
N SER A 33 -23.96 -6.96 -9.24
CA SER A 33 -23.81 -7.17 -7.80
C SER A 33 -22.65 -8.11 -7.44
N GLN A 34 -22.34 -8.15 -6.16
CA GLN A 34 -21.34 -8.99 -5.53
C GLN A 34 -21.86 -9.47 -4.17
N VAL A 35 -21.50 -10.70 -3.78
CA VAL A 35 -22.02 -11.39 -2.59
C VAL A 35 -21.94 -10.54 -1.32
N HIS A 36 -20.83 -9.84 -1.08
CA HIS A 36 -20.66 -9.02 0.12
C HIS A 36 -21.71 -7.91 0.22
N ILE A 37 -21.99 -7.21 -0.88
CA ILE A 37 -22.98 -6.13 -0.96
C ILE A 37 -24.36 -6.70 -0.60
N ASP A 38 -24.72 -7.84 -1.19
CA ASP A 38 -26.03 -8.45 -0.99
C ASP A 38 -26.19 -8.98 0.44
N LEU A 39 -25.14 -9.52 1.05
CA LEU A 39 -25.16 -9.92 2.47
C LEU A 39 -25.27 -8.71 3.40
N ILE A 40 -24.59 -7.59 3.11
CA ILE A 40 -24.69 -6.33 3.88
C ILE A 40 -26.12 -5.77 3.78
N ALA A 41 -26.67 -5.66 2.57
CA ALA A 41 -28.03 -5.17 2.32
C ALA A 41 -29.08 -5.98 3.08
N ASN A 42 -28.86 -7.29 3.22
CA ASN A 42 -29.72 -8.21 3.97
C ASN A 42 -29.32 -8.40 5.44
N LYS A 43 -28.38 -7.60 5.96
CA LYS A 43 -27.90 -7.63 7.36
C LYS A 43 -27.41 -9.01 7.82
N LYS A 44 -26.79 -9.77 6.90
CA LYS A 44 -26.22 -11.10 7.16
C LYS A 44 -24.76 -11.06 7.61
N ILE A 45 -24.06 -9.97 7.30
CA ILE A 45 -22.69 -9.70 7.73
C ILE A 45 -22.58 -8.25 8.22
N PRO A 46 -21.61 -7.93 9.11
CA PRO A 46 -21.27 -6.55 9.41
C PRO A 46 -20.60 -5.87 8.20
N ASP A 47 -20.56 -4.53 8.21
CA ASP A 47 -19.80 -3.76 7.20
C ASP A 47 -18.29 -4.05 7.36
N PRO A 48 -17.63 -4.66 6.35
CA PRO A 48 -16.22 -5.03 6.43
C PRO A 48 -15.27 -3.84 6.51
N PHE A 49 -15.73 -2.63 6.18
CA PHE A 49 -14.93 -1.42 6.29
C PHE A 49 -14.88 -0.87 7.73
N VAL A 50 -15.72 -1.37 8.64
CA VAL A 50 -15.80 -0.89 10.03
C VAL A 50 -14.95 -1.77 10.97
N ASP A 51 -14.21 -1.13 11.87
CA ASP A 51 -13.24 -1.72 12.81
C ASP A 51 -12.40 -2.85 12.17
N ALA A 52 -12.41 -4.05 12.75
CA ALA A 52 -11.75 -5.24 12.22
C ALA A 52 -12.74 -6.22 11.57
N ASN A 53 -13.90 -5.75 11.11
CA ASN A 53 -14.95 -6.60 10.55
C ASN A 53 -14.53 -7.33 9.26
N GLU A 54 -13.49 -6.85 8.57
CA GLU A 54 -12.81 -7.60 7.50
C GLU A 54 -12.55 -9.07 7.93
N LEU A 55 -12.08 -9.31 9.15
CA LEU A 55 -11.82 -10.67 9.65
C LEU A 55 -13.09 -11.50 9.81
N ALA A 56 -14.23 -10.86 10.12
CA ALA A 56 -15.50 -11.54 10.36
C ALA A 56 -16.15 -12.08 9.07
N VAL A 57 -15.68 -11.66 7.90
CA VAL A 57 -16.30 -11.97 6.60
C VAL A 57 -15.45 -12.87 5.71
N GLN A 58 -14.26 -13.27 6.16
CA GLN A 58 -13.33 -14.12 5.38
C GLN A 58 -13.92 -15.47 4.97
N TRP A 59 -14.86 -16.01 5.75
CA TRP A 59 -15.52 -17.28 5.47
C TRP A 59 -16.26 -17.28 4.11
N ILE A 60 -16.66 -16.10 3.61
CA ILE A 60 -17.34 -15.95 2.31
C ILE A 60 -16.46 -16.46 1.17
N ALA A 61 -15.15 -16.25 1.28
CA ALA A 61 -14.15 -16.66 0.30
C ALA A 61 -14.15 -18.18 0.06
N GLU A 62 -14.55 -18.97 1.06
CA GLU A 62 -14.52 -20.43 1.04
C GLU A 62 -15.87 -21.06 0.70
N LYS A 63 -16.86 -20.25 0.29
CA LYS A 63 -18.20 -20.73 -0.06
C LYS A 63 -18.51 -20.50 -1.53
N ASP A 64 -19.34 -21.41 -2.04
CA ASP A 64 -19.98 -21.28 -3.33
C ASP A 64 -21.30 -20.52 -3.16
N TRP A 65 -21.69 -19.77 -4.19
CA TRP A 65 -22.85 -18.89 -4.16
C TRP A 65 -23.74 -19.10 -5.37
N VAL A 66 -25.05 -19.05 -5.17
CA VAL A 66 -26.04 -19.25 -6.23
C VAL A 66 -26.86 -17.99 -6.40
N TYR A 67 -26.86 -17.41 -7.59
CA TYR A 67 -27.75 -16.34 -8.01
C TYR A 67 -28.85 -16.92 -8.90
N ARG A 68 -30.06 -16.38 -8.79
CA ARG A 68 -31.20 -16.76 -9.63
C ARG A 68 -32.06 -15.55 -9.95
N THR A 69 -32.53 -15.49 -11.19
CA THR A 69 -33.59 -14.58 -11.63
C THR A 69 -34.55 -15.28 -12.58
N LYS A 70 -35.69 -14.64 -12.80
CA LYS A 70 -36.69 -15.12 -13.74
C LYS A 70 -37.09 -14.01 -14.68
N PHE A 71 -37.33 -14.36 -15.95
CA PHE A 71 -37.70 -13.39 -16.96
C PHE A 71 -38.62 -14.01 -18.02
N THR A 72 -39.41 -13.16 -18.67
CA THR A 72 -40.27 -13.57 -19.79
C THR A 72 -39.72 -12.98 -21.09
N VAL A 73 -39.87 -13.73 -22.18
CA VAL A 73 -39.49 -13.30 -23.53
C VAL A 73 -40.69 -13.51 -24.46
N PRO A 74 -41.10 -12.51 -25.26
CA PRO A 74 -42.15 -12.67 -26.26
C PRO A 74 -41.78 -13.75 -27.28
N SER A 75 -42.74 -14.58 -27.70
CA SER A 75 -42.56 -15.49 -28.84
C SER A 75 -42.47 -14.68 -30.14
N SER A 76 -41.47 -14.94 -30.97
CA SER A 76 -41.34 -14.33 -32.29
C SER A 76 -40.49 -15.21 -33.21
N GLU A 77 -41.02 -15.56 -34.39
CA GLU A 77 -40.26 -16.29 -35.41
C GLU A 77 -39.20 -15.40 -36.07
N GLY A 78 -38.07 -16.00 -36.47
CA GLY A 78 -36.99 -15.29 -37.17
C GLY A 78 -36.18 -14.31 -36.29
N ILE A 79 -36.35 -14.37 -34.97
CA ILE A 79 -35.61 -13.56 -34.00
C ILE A 79 -34.59 -14.43 -33.26
N THR A 80 -33.33 -14.00 -33.28
CA THR A 80 -32.30 -14.56 -32.42
C THR A 80 -32.35 -13.88 -31.07
N THR A 81 -32.30 -14.66 -29.99
CA THR A 81 -32.20 -14.15 -28.63
C THR A 81 -30.90 -14.64 -27.99
N ASP A 82 -30.04 -13.68 -27.66
CA ASP A 82 -28.79 -13.91 -26.94
C ASP A 82 -28.91 -13.45 -25.49
N LEU A 83 -28.23 -14.17 -24.61
CA LEU A 83 -27.94 -13.75 -23.25
C LEU A 83 -26.46 -13.37 -23.17
N ILE A 84 -26.18 -12.15 -22.72
CA ILE A 84 -24.85 -11.56 -22.66
C ILE A 84 -24.49 -11.33 -21.20
N PHE A 85 -23.35 -11.86 -20.79
CA PHE A 85 -22.76 -11.62 -19.48
C PHE A 85 -21.54 -10.73 -19.68
N LEU A 86 -21.62 -9.47 -19.26
CA LEU A 86 -20.51 -8.53 -19.45
C LEU A 86 -19.34 -8.77 -18.47
N GLY A 87 -19.53 -9.62 -17.47
CA GLY A 87 -18.50 -10.02 -16.52
C GLY A 87 -19.09 -10.88 -15.40
N LEU A 88 -18.47 -12.04 -15.17
CA LEU A 88 -18.84 -13.00 -14.12
C LEU A 88 -17.62 -13.19 -13.22
N ASP A 89 -17.78 -13.02 -11.91
CA ASP A 89 -16.68 -13.10 -10.96
C ASP A 89 -16.79 -14.37 -10.09
N THR A 90 -16.02 -15.43 -10.31
CA THR A 90 -15.20 -15.71 -11.51
C THR A 90 -15.55 -17.07 -12.09
N PHE A 91 -15.33 -18.15 -11.33
CA PHE A 91 -15.70 -19.51 -11.74
C PHE A 91 -17.22 -19.66 -11.70
N ALA A 92 -17.88 -19.54 -12.84
CA ALA A 92 -19.32 -19.44 -12.94
C ALA A 92 -19.92 -20.51 -13.87
N THR A 93 -20.86 -21.30 -13.36
CA THR A 93 -21.70 -22.20 -14.15
C THR A 93 -23.10 -21.60 -14.29
N VAL A 94 -23.49 -21.29 -15.53
CA VAL A 94 -24.79 -20.69 -15.85
C VAL A 94 -25.72 -21.75 -16.40
N THR A 95 -26.92 -21.83 -15.84
CA THR A 95 -28.00 -22.70 -16.31
C THR A 95 -29.25 -21.90 -16.65
N LEU A 96 -29.90 -22.27 -17.76
CA LEU A 96 -31.19 -21.73 -18.19
C LEU A 96 -32.19 -22.88 -18.23
N ASN A 97 -33.30 -22.75 -17.50
CA ASN A 97 -34.35 -23.78 -17.43
C ASN A 97 -33.82 -25.19 -17.11
N GLY A 98 -32.76 -25.28 -16.30
CA GLY A 98 -32.10 -26.54 -15.91
C GLY A 98 -31.02 -27.04 -16.88
N THR A 99 -30.75 -26.35 -18.00
CA THR A 99 -29.69 -26.71 -18.95
C THR A 99 -28.49 -25.78 -18.79
N THR A 100 -27.28 -26.33 -18.63
CA THR A 100 -26.03 -25.53 -18.62
C THR A 100 -25.81 -24.88 -19.98
N ILE A 101 -25.62 -23.57 -19.99
CA ILE A 101 -25.42 -22.76 -21.21
C ILE A 101 -24.04 -22.10 -21.28
N LEU A 102 -23.35 -21.97 -20.14
CA LEU A 102 -22.01 -21.36 -20.06
C LEU A 102 -21.28 -21.86 -18.82
N GLU A 103 -19.99 -22.11 -18.98
CA GLU A 103 -19.01 -22.20 -17.90
C GLU A 103 -17.95 -21.12 -18.16
N SER A 104 -17.66 -20.32 -17.14
CA SER A 104 -16.69 -19.22 -17.19
C SER A 104 -15.68 -19.35 -16.05
N GLU A 105 -14.44 -18.95 -16.31
CA GLU A 105 -13.31 -19.00 -15.36
C GLU A 105 -12.50 -17.70 -15.36
N ASN A 106 -13.02 -16.64 -15.99
CA ASN A 106 -12.28 -15.39 -16.18
C ASN A 106 -13.19 -14.17 -15.94
N MET A 107 -12.82 -13.36 -14.94
CA MET A 107 -13.56 -12.17 -14.52
C MET A 107 -13.59 -11.09 -15.60
N HIS A 108 -12.56 -11.04 -16.44
CA HIS A 108 -12.28 -9.96 -17.38
C HIS A 108 -12.84 -10.22 -18.79
N THR A 109 -13.50 -11.35 -19.01
CA THR A 109 -14.14 -11.70 -20.27
C THR A 109 -15.65 -11.48 -20.24
N SER A 110 -16.20 -11.03 -21.37
CA SER A 110 -17.62 -11.05 -21.66
C SER A 110 -18.01 -12.33 -22.40
N HIS A 111 -19.23 -12.82 -22.17
CA HIS A 111 -19.77 -14.00 -22.84
C HIS A 111 -21.09 -13.69 -23.50
N ARG A 112 -21.31 -14.22 -24.70
CA ARG A 112 -22.57 -14.12 -25.43
C ARG A 112 -23.03 -15.52 -25.81
N VAL A 113 -24.24 -15.87 -25.41
CA VAL A 113 -24.80 -17.21 -25.60
C VAL A 113 -26.15 -17.12 -26.29
N ASN A 114 -26.30 -17.81 -27.42
CA ASN A 114 -27.58 -17.90 -28.11
C ASN A 114 -28.51 -18.87 -27.37
N ILE A 115 -29.61 -18.35 -26.83
CA ILE A 115 -30.57 -19.11 -26.03
C ILE A 115 -31.90 -19.34 -26.76
N SER A 116 -32.00 -18.98 -28.03
CA SER A 116 -33.25 -18.97 -28.80
C SER A 116 -34.01 -20.31 -28.73
N LYS A 117 -33.29 -21.44 -28.75
CA LYS A 117 -33.86 -22.79 -28.71
C LYS A 117 -34.17 -23.31 -27.30
N LEU A 118 -33.69 -22.63 -26.26
CA LEU A 118 -33.82 -23.03 -24.85
C LEU A 118 -34.90 -22.22 -24.10
N LEU A 119 -35.40 -21.16 -24.74
CA LEU A 119 -36.47 -20.34 -24.20
C LEU A 119 -37.80 -21.09 -24.18
N ARG A 120 -38.56 -20.86 -23.12
CA ARG A 120 -40.00 -21.17 -23.04
C ARG A 120 -40.75 -19.91 -23.47
N PRO A 121 -41.29 -19.84 -24.70
CA PRO A 121 -41.85 -18.61 -25.25
C PRO A 121 -43.09 -18.17 -24.47
N SER A 122 -43.18 -16.87 -24.15
CA SER A 122 -44.29 -16.28 -23.39
C SER A 122 -44.53 -16.93 -22.01
N GLN A 123 -43.56 -17.69 -21.51
CA GLN A 123 -43.53 -18.27 -20.18
C GLN A 123 -42.34 -17.71 -19.39
N GLU A 124 -42.35 -17.99 -18.10
CA GLU A 124 -41.23 -17.67 -17.22
C GLU A 124 -40.04 -18.57 -17.54
N ASN A 125 -38.88 -17.94 -17.75
CA ASN A 125 -37.59 -18.60 -17.94
C ASN A 125 -36.75 -18.34 -16.70
N GLU A 126 -36.18 -19.40 -16.13
CA GLU A 126 -35.35 -19.31 -14.93
C GLU A 126 -33.87 -19.38 -15.32
N LEU A 127 -33.13 -18.35 -14.92
CA LEU A 127 -31.68 -18.28 -15.05
C LEU A 127 -31.06 -18.45 -13.67
N GLN A 128 -30.10 -19.37 -13.57
CA GLN A 128 -29.34 -19.60 -12.36
C GLN A 128 -27.85 -19.57 -12.68
N ILE A 129 -27.07 -18.92 -11.81
CA ILE A 129 -25.62 -18.84 -11.91
C ILE A 129 -25.03 -19.35 -10.60
N VAL A 130 -24.18 -20.37 -10.67
CA VAL A 130 -23.43 -20.88 -9.52
C VAL A 130 -22.01 -20.36 -9.63
N PHE A 131 -21.54 -19.64 -8.62
CA PHE A 131 -20.18 -19.17 -8.49
C PHE A 131 -19.42 -20.05 -7.50
N GLN A 132 -18.35 -20.69 -7.95
CA GLN A 132 -17.46 -21.46 -7.10
C GLN A 132 -16.43 -20.54 -6.42
N SER A 133 -15.95 -20.95 -5.24
CA SER A 133 -14.87 -20.25 -4.54
C SER A 133 -13.63 -20.11 -5.42
N ALA A 134 -13.31 -18.86 -5.79
CA ALA A 134 -12.08 -18.54 -6.53
C ALA A 134 -10.82 -18.83 -5.70
N LEU A 135 -10.90 -18.69 -4.39
CA LEU A 135 -9.79 -18.98 -3.47
C LEU A 135 -9.46 -20.48 -3.47
N LEU A 136 -10.46 -21.34 -3.25
CA LEU A 136 -10.26 -22.78 -3.19
C LEU A 136 -9.85 -23.33 -4.57
N ARG A 137 -10.52 -22.86 -5.64
CA ARG A 137 -10.17 -23.27 -7.01
C ARG A 137 -8.76 -22.82 -7.40
N GLY A 138 -8.34 -21.62 -6.98
CA GLY A 138 -6.97 -21.14 -7.21
C GLY A 138 -5.92 -22.03 -6.54
N ARG A 139 -6.16 -22.48 -5.30
CA ARG A 139 -5.27 -23.43 -4.60
C ARG A 139 -5.20 -24.78 -5.31
N GLU A 140 -6.35 -25.30 -5.77
CA GLU A 140 -6.38 -26.52 -6.58
C GLU A 140 -5.60 -26.37 -7.89
N LEU A 141 -5.68 -25.22 -8.56
CA LEU A 141 -4.92 -24.97 -9.79
C LEU A 141 -3.41 -24.94 -9.55
N VAL A 142 -2.96 -24.39 -8.41
CA VAL A 142 -1.54 -24.46 -8.02
C VAL A 142 -1.11 -25.92 -7.87
N ASP A 143 -1.90 -26.76 -7.20
CA ASP A 143 -1.59 -28.18 -7.00
C ASP A 143 -1.65 -28.99 -8.32
N GLN A 144 -2.52 -28.59 -9.26
CA GLN A 144 -2.68 -29.23 -10.58
C GLN A 144 -1.51 -28.94 -11.54
N HIS A 145 -0.72 -27.90 -11.27
CA HIS A 145 0.35 -27.42 -12.15
C HIS A 145 1.73 -27.41 -11.45
N PRO A 146 2.24 -28.56 -10.96
CA PRO A 146 3.51 -28.63 -10.26
C PRO A 146 4.73 -28.32 -11.15
N GLU A 147 4.56 -28.29 -12.47
CA GLU A 147 5.58 -27.87 -13.43
C GLU A 147 5.92 -26.37 -13.33
N HIS A 148 5.03 -25.55 -12.77
CA HIS A 148 5.21 -24.10 -12.64
C HIS A 148 5.48 -23.70 -11.19
N VAL A 149 6.52 -22.89 -10.97
CA VAL A 149 6.78 -22.31 -9.64
C VAL A 149 6.09 -20.97 -9.53
N PHE A 150 4.99 -20.92 -8.77
CA PHE A 150 4.15 -19.74 -8.55
C PHE A 150 4.80 -18.69 -7.63
N HIS A 151 5.90 -18.09 -8.07
CA HIS A 151 6.54 -16.97 -7.37
C HIS A 151 5.60 -15.77 -7.30
N VAL A 152 5.31 -15.31 -6.09
CA VAL A 152 4.37 -14.22 -5.82
C VAL A 152 4.98 -13.20 -4.88
N ARG A 153 4.79 -11.91 -5.19
CA ARG A 153 4.85 -10.83 -4.20
C ARG A 153 3.42 -10.42 -3.89
N GLN A 154 3.18 -10.28 -2.60
CA GLN A 154 1.90 -9.95 -2.00
C GLN A 154 0.78 -10.96 -2.25
N THR A 155 0.19 -11.27 -1.09
CA THR A 155 -0.75 -12.33 -0.74
C THR A 155 -0.31 -13.72 -1.21
N GLU A 156 -1.23 -14.63 -1.52
CA GLU A 156 -0.91 -16.05 -1.69
C GLU A 156 -0.81 -16.49 -3.15
N ALA A 157 -0.11 -17.60 -3.41
CA ALA A 157 0.15 -18.12 -4.76
C ALA A 157 -1.12 -18.46 -5.56
N SER A 158 -2.25 -18.74 -4.88
CA SER A 158 -3.51 -19.11 -5.52
C SER A 158 -4.13 -18.02 -6.39
N ARG A 159 -3.71 -16.76 -6.27
CA ARG A 159 -4.18 -15.66 -7.14
C ARG A 159 -3.64 -15.74 -8.57
N ILE A 160 -2.45 -16.33 -8.74
CA ILE A 160 -1.72 -16.33 -10.02
C ILE A 160 -2.43 -17.12 -11.13
N PRO A 161 -2.88 -18.38 -10.91
CA PRO A 161 -3.54 -19.14 -11.97
C PRO A 161 -4.99 -18.69 -12.24
N VAL A 162 -5.54 -17.74 -11.47
CA VAL A 162 -6.93 -17.28 -11.59
C VAL A 162 -6.99 -15.90 -12.25
N ARG A 163 -7.72 -15.79 -13.36
CA ARG A 163 -7.96 -14.51 -14.06
C ARG A 163 -9.08 -13.73 -13.36
N LYS A 164 -8.74 -13.10 -12.25
CA LYS A 164 -9.60 -12.29 -11.38
C LYS A 164 -8.85 -11.04 -10.92
N ALA A 165 -9.58 -9.99 -10.54
CA ALA A 165 -9.00 -8.79 -9.91
C ALA A 165 -8.13 -9.19 -8.71
N GLN A 166 -6.82 -8.97 -8.83
CA GLN A 166 -5.82 -9.57 -7.94
C GLN A 166 -5.88 -8.98 -6.54
N TYR A 167 -6.24 -7.70 -6.42
CA TYR A 167 -6.40 -7.03 -5.13
C TYR A 167 -7.50 -7.63 -4.23
N ASN A 168 -8.40 -8.47 -4.74
CA ASN A 168 -9.40 -9.16 -3.92
C ASN A 168 -8.78 -10.14 -2.90
N TRP A 169 -7.57 -10.64 -3.17
CA TRP A 169 -6.80 -11.44 -2.20
C TRP A 169 -6.19 -10.58 -1.07
N GLY A 170 -6.37 -9.25 -1.12
CA GLY A 170 -5.66 -8.27 -0.30
C GLY A 170 -4.47 -7.67 -1.03
N TRP A 171 -4.09 -6.46 -0.63
CA TRP A 171 -2.90 -5.78 -1.09
C TRP A 171 -2.34 -4.89 0.02
N ASP A 172 -1.15 -4.31 -0.14
CA ASP A 172 -0.54 -3.43 0.87
C ASP A 172 -1.27 -2.11 1.14
N TRP A 173 -2.37 -1.84 0.43
CA TRP A 173 -3.30 -0.75 0.70
C TRP A 173 -4.75 -1.22 0.85
N GLY A 174 -5.06 -2.51 0.66
CA GLY A 174 -6.42 -3.01 0.44
C GLY A 174 -6.78 -4.25 1.27
N PRO A 175 -8.05 -4.43 1.66
CA PRO A 175 -8.48 -5.54 2.50
C PRO A 175 -8.56 -6.85 1.69
N ILE A 176 -8.56 -7.98 2.39
CA ILE A 176 -8.86 -9.28 1.81
C ILE A 176 -10.38 -9.43 1.71
N LEU A 177 -10.96 -9.17 0.54
CA LEU A 177 -12.40 -9.29 0.29
C LEU A 177 -12.65 -10.11 -0.97
N MET A 178 -12.52 -11.42 -0.82
CA MET A 178 -12.71 -12.41 -1.88
C MET A 178 -14.20 -12.59 -2.20
N THR A 179 -14.71 -11.71 -3.05
CA THR A 179 -16.10 -11.69 -3.47
C THR A 179 -16.34 -12.48 -4.75
N ALA A 180 -17.62 -12.69 -5.08
CA ALA A 180 -18.11 -13.33 -6.28
C ALA A 180 -19.45 -12.71 -6.72
N GLY A 181 -19.85 -12.91 -7.98
CA GLY A 181 -21.16 -12.49 -8.47
C GLY A 181 -21.17 -12.01 -9.93
N PRO A 182 -22.35 -11.69 -10.47
CA PRO A 182 -22.48 -11.01 -11.76
C PRO A 182 -22.06 -9.54 -11.61
N TRP A 183 -20.74 -9.30 -11.59
CA TRP A 183 -20.14 -8.01 -11.27
C TRP A 183 -20.30 -6.95 -12.38
N ARG A 184 -20.76 -7.37 -13.57
CA ARG A 184 -21.17 -6.50 -14.69
C ARG A 184 -22.56 -6.92 -15.22
N PRO A 185 -23.21 -6.09 -16.07
CA PRO A 185 -24.60 -6.34 -16.46
C PRO A 185 -24.84 -7.68 -17.17
N VAL A 186 -26.02 -8.25 -16.92
CA VAL A 186 -26.58 -9.39 -17.66
C VAL A 186 -27.65 -8.86 -18.61
N VAL A 187 -27.46 -9.04 -19.92
CA VAL A 187 -28.26 -8.41 -20.96
C VAL A 187 -28.94 -9.46 -21.83
N LEU A 188 -30.24 -9.33 -22.03
CA LEU A 188 -30.98 -10.05 -23.04
C LEU A 188 -31.00 -9.21 -24.32
N GLU A 189 -30.53 -9.75 -25.44
CA GLU A 189 -30.53 -9.08 -26.73
C GLU A 189 -31.37 -9.88 -27.74
N GLN A 190 -32.32 -9.21 -28.41
CA GLN A 190 -33.16 -9.81 -29.45
C GLN A 190 -32.95 -9.09 -30.77
N TYR A 191 -32.68 -9.82 -31.85
CA TYR A 191 -32.35 -9.22 -33.15
C TYR A 191 -32.65 -10.14 -34.33
N THR A 192 -32.77 -9.55 -35.52
CA THR A 192 -32.79 -10.30 -36.80
C THR A 192 -31.38 -10.40 -37.41
N ALA A 193 -30.64 -9.30 -37.39
CA ALA A 193 -29.20 -9.23 -37.68
C ALA A 193 -28.58 -8.17 -36.75
N ARG A 194 -27.27 -8.24 -36.49
CA ARG A 194 -26.59 -7.30 -35.59
C ARG A 194 -25.22 -6.88 -36.09
N ILE A 195 -24.82 -5.68 -35.70
CA ILE A 195 -23.43 -5.23 -35.74
C ILE A 195 -22.77 -5.73 -34.46
N ASP A 196 -21.61 -6.37 -34.59
CA ASP A 196 -20.79 -6.83 -33.47
C ASP A 196 -19.89 -5.72 -32.94
N ASP A 197 -19.34 -4.90 -33.85
CA ASP A 197 -18.35 -3.90 -33.51
C ASP A 197 -18.25 -2.81 -34.60
N VAL A 198 -17.85 -1.61 -34.20
CA VAL A 198 -17.55 -0.47 -35.06
C VAL A 198 -16.28 0.22 -34.56
N TRP A 199 -15.34 0.53 -35.46
CA TRP A 199 -14.07 1.16 -35.12
C TRP A 199 -13.43 1.86 -36.31
N THR A 200 -12.34 2.58 -36.05
CA THR A 200 -11.52 3.23 -37.08
C THR A 200 -10.06 2.83 -36.92
N GLN A 201 -9.33 2.82 -38.03
CA GLN A 201 -7.86 2.88 -38.07
C GLN A 201 -7.49 4.09 -38.90
N TYR A 202 -6.57 4.92 -38.40
CA TYR A 202 -6.26 6.19 -39.03
C TYR A 202 -4.81 6.59 -38.78
N GLU A 203 -4.33 7.50 -39.63
CA GLU A 203 -3.07 8.20 -39.46
C GLU A 203 -3.30 9.71 -39.60
N ILE A 204 -2.55 10.49 -38.83
CA ILE A 204 -2.54 11.95 -38.89
C ILE A 204 -1.24 12.39 -39.55
N SER A 205 -1.34 13.25 -40.56
CA SER A 205 -0.18 13.81 -41.25
C SER A 205 0.73 14.57 -40.28
N ALA A 206 2.02 14.69 -40.61
CA ALA A 206 3.00 15.26 -39.69
C ALA A 206 2.75 16.73 -39.31
N ASP A 207 2.07 17.46 -40.20
CA ASP A 207 1.62 18.85 -40.01
C ASP A 207 0.23 18.95 -39.36
N ASN A 208 -0.37 17.83 -38.96
CA ASN A 208 -1.69 17.70 -38.36
C ASN A 208 -2.87 18.16 -39.26
N LYS A 209 -2.65 18.39 -40.56
CA LYS A 209 -3.68 18.94 -41.46
C LYS A 209 -4.55 17.91 -42.15
N THR A 210 -4.18 16.63 -42.13
CA THR A 210 -4.95 15.57 -42.79
C THR A 210 -5.06 14.36 -41.89
N CYS A 211 -6.27 13.80 -41.79
CA CYS A 211 -6.51 12.48 -41.21
C CYS A 211 -6.95 11.54 -42.33
N SER A 212 -6.23 10.44 -42.54
CA SER A 212 -6.57 9.43 -43.53
C SER A 212 -6.70 8.08 -42.85
N GLY A 213 -7.68 7.27 -43.24
CA GLY A 213 -7.92 6.00 -42.57
C GLY A 213 -9.03 5.17 -43.18
N THR A 214 -9.43 4.15 -42.43
CA THR A 214 -10.56 3.26 -42.76
C THR A 214 -11.51 3.17 -41.57
N LEU A 215 -12.79 3.30 -41.86
CA LEU A 215 -13.89 2.99 -40.94
C LEU A 215 -14.31 1.54 -41.16
N TYR A 216 -14.57 0.84 -40.08
CA TYR A 216 -14.93 -0.57 -40.08
C TYR A 216 -16.22 -0.81 -39.29
N ALA A 217 -17.07 -1.68 -39.81
CA ALA A 217 -18.12 -2.34 -39.04
C ALA A 217 -18.05 -3.84 -39.25
N ARG A 218 -18.06 -4.60 -38.17
CA ARG A 218 -18.22 -6.05 -38.20
C ARG A 218 -19.67 -6.40 -38.00
N VAL A 219 -20.25 -7.11 -38.96
CA VAL A 219 -21.64 -7.58 -38.89
C VAL A 219 -21.62 -9.05 -38.47
N GLY A 220 -22.37 -9.34 -37.42
CA GLY A 220 -22.48 -10.66 -36.83
C GLY A 220 -23.56 -11.53 -37.46
N VAL A 221 -24.15 -12.39 -36.63
CA VAL A 221 -25.16 -13.37 -37.04
C VAL A 221 -26.41 -12.70 -37.62
N GLY A 222 -26.98 -13.30 -38.67
CA GLY A 222 -28.28 -12.92 -39.26
C GLY A 222 -28.21 -12.01 -40.48
N ALA A 223 -27.00 -11.57 -40.87
CA ALA A 223 -26.77 -10.88 -42.14
C ALA A 223 -27.12 -11.79 -43.33
N GLN A 224 -27.70 -11.20 -44.36
CA GLN A 224 -28.08 -11.85 -45.61
C GLN A 224 -27.39 -11.18 -46.80
N GLU A 225 -27.31 -11.91 -47.91
CA GLU A 225 -26.86 -11.36 -49.19
C GLU A 225 -27.74 -10.16 -49.57
N GLY A 226 -27.11 -9.02 -49.87
CA GLY A 226 -27.80 -7.75 -50.15
C GLY A 226 -28.01 -6.82 -48.95
N ASP A 227 -27.72 -7.26 -47.72
CA ASP A 227 -27.64 -6.37 -46.56
C ASP A 227 -26.49 -5.37 -46.73
N THR A 228 -26.67 -4.15 -46.22
CA THR A 228 -25.69 -3.06 -46.36
C THR A 228 -25.48 -2.33 -45.04
N VAL A 229 -24.30 -1.73 -44.88
CA VAL A 229 -23.97 -0.90 -43.73
C VAL A 229 -23.69 0.53 -44.20
N LEU A 230 -24.37 1.52 -43.62
CA LEU A 230 -24.02 2.92 -43.76
C LEU A 230 -23.02 3.28 -42.65
N LEU A 231 -21.79 3.61 -43.03
CA LEU A 231 -20.76 4.12 -42.13
C LEU A 231 -20.73 5.64 -42.20
N SER A 232 -20.88 6.31 -41.06
CA SER A 232 -20.93 7.77 -40.97
C SER A 232 -20.01 8.30 -39.86
N LEU A 233 -19.37 9.45 -40.09
CA LEU A 233 -18.70 10.25 -39.06
C LEU A 233 -19.44 11.56 -38.87
N PHE A 234 -19.70 11.93 -37.63
CA PHE A 234 -20.37 13.18 -37.29
C PHE A 234 -19.49 14.11 -36.46
N ASP A 235 -19.47 15.39 -36.82
CA ASP A 235 -19.08 16.52 -35.99
C ASP A 235 -20.37 17.10 -35.35
N GLY A 236 -20.58 16.81 -34.07
CA GLY A 236 -21.88 17.04 -33.43
C GLY A 236 -23.00 16.29 -34.16
N ASP A 237 -23.89 17.05 -34.79
CA ASP A 237 -25.02 16.53 -35.57
C ASP A 237 -24.76 16.56 -37.10
N GLU A 238 -23.67 17.17 -37.55
CA GLU A 238 -23.33 17.27 -38.98
C GLU A 238 -22.52 16.05 -39.44
N ALA A 239 -22.99 15.38 -40.49
CA ALA A 239 -22.26 14.26 -41.10
C ALA A 239 -21.11 14.78 -41.98
N VAL A 240 -19.87 14.61 -41.53
CA VAL A 240 -18.66 15.02 -42.26
C VAL A 240 -18.16 13.94 -43.22
N PHE A 241 -18.64 12.71 -43.07
CA PHE A 241 -18.39 11.59 -43.96
C PHE A 241 -19.55 10.60 -43.89
N GLU A 242 -20.01 10.09 -45.03
CA GLU A 242 -20.96 8.99 -45.11
C GLU A 242 -20.66 8.10 -46.31
N GLN A 243 -20.69 6.79 -46.10
CA GLN A 243 -20.55 5.83 -47.19
C GLN A 243 -21.38 4.58 -46.92
N LYS A 244 -22.20 4.21 -47.91
CA LYS A 244 -22.92 2.92 -47.93
C LYS A 244 -21.97 1.84 -48.44
N CYS A 245 -21.83 0.77 -47.67
CA CYS A 245 -20.90 -0.31 -47.91
C CYS A 245 -21.62 -1.67 -48.01
N HIS A 246 -21.11 -2.53 -48.88
CA HIS A 246 -21.45 -3.94 -48.87
C HIS A 246 -20.69 -4.66 -47.75
N ILE A 247 -21.31 -5.72 -47.22
CA ILE A 247 -20.69 -6.58 -46.22
C ILE A 247 -19.84 -7.61 -46.97
N GLY A 248 -18.54 -7.66 -46.69
CA GLY A 248 -17.63 -8.65 -47.24
C GLY A 248 -17.98 -10.08 -46.78
N ALA A 249 -17.43 -11.08 -47.47
CA ALA A 249 -17.61 -12.49 -47.09
C ALA A 249 -17.04 -12.82 -45.69
N ASP A 250 -16.13 -11.98 -45.18
CA ASP A 250 -15.56 -12.02 -43.83
C ASP A 250 -16.44 -11.32 -42.77
N GLY A 251 -17.63 -10.85 -43.16
CA GLY A 251 -18.55 -10.10 -42.31
C GLY A 251 -18.13 -8.64 -42.07
N LEU A 252 -17.15 -8.11 -42.81
CA LEU A 252 -16.66 -6.74 -42.63
C LEU A 252 -17.22 -5.79 -43.69
N ALA A 253 -17.77 -4.67 -43.25
CA ALA A 253 -18.01 -3.48 -44.06
C ALA A 253 -16.88 -2.47 -43.80
N LYS A 254 -16.34 -1.87 -44.86
CA LYS A 254 -15.17 -0.96 -44.79
C LYS A 254 -15.41 0.27 -45.66
N ALA A 255 -15.01 1.45 -45.17
CA ALA A 255 -15.06 2.70 -45.92
C ALA A 255 -13.75 3.47 -45.73
N ALA A 256 -13.11 3.88 -46.84
CA ALA A 256 -11.93 4.74 -46.77
C ALA A 256 -12.38 6.17 -46.47
N VAL A 257 -11.74 6.82 -45.51
CA VAL A 257 -12.07 8.17 -45.07
C VAL A 257 -10.84 9.06 -45.11
N GLN A 258 -11.05 10.30 -45.55
CA GLN A 258 -10.04 11.35 -45.49
C GLN A 258 -10.71 12.64 -45.03
N LEU A 259 -10.19 13.22 -43.94
CA LEU A 259 -10.61 14.51 -43.42
C LEU A 259 -9.50 15.54 -43.64
N VAL A 260 -9.86 16.71 -44.18
CA VAL A 260 -8.97 17.85 -44.33
C VAL A 260 -9.21 18.82 -43.17
N SER A 261 -8.14 19.26 -42.52
CA SER A 261 -8.16 20.06 -41.29
C SER A 261 -9.02 19.42 -40.19
N PRO A 262 -8.70 18.18 -39.76
CA PRO A 262 -9.47 17.49 -38.72
C PRO A 262 -9.37 18.22 -37.38
N SER A 263 -10.46 18.24 -36.62
CA SER A 263 -10.44 18.65 -35.22
C SER A 263 -9.80 17.55 -34.38
N LEU A 264 -8.64 17.83 -33.80
CA LEU A 264 -7.87 16.83 -33.05
C LEU A 264 -8.23 16.81 -31.56
N TRP A 265 -8.03 15.65 -30.95
CA TRP A 265 -8.08 15.46 -29.51
C TRP A 265 -6.71 15.77 -28.88
N TYR A 266 -6.71 16.57 -27.82
CA TYR A 266 -5.52 16.94 -27.05
C TYR A 266 -5.71 16.62 -25.55
N PRO A 267 -4.62 16.33 -24.82
CA PRO A 267 -4.67 16.25 -23.37
C PRO A 267 -4.98 17.63 -22.75
N HIS A 268 -5.43 17.60 -21.49
CA HIS A 268 -5.78 18.78 -20.73
C HIS A 268 -4.63 19.81 -20.73
N GLY A 269 -4.94 21.07 -20.99
CA GLY A 269 -3.96 22.17 -21.04
C GLY A 269 -3.20 22.31 -22.37
N TYR A 270 -3.37 21.39 -23.32
CA TYR A 270 -2.65 21.40 -24.61
C TYR A 270 -3.56 21.61 -25.85
N GLY A 271 -4.88 21.67 -25.66
CA GLY A 271 -5.85 21.90 -26.72
C GLY A 271 -7.26 21.40 -26.35
N SER A 272 -8.15 21.30 -27.33
CA SER A 272 -9.50 20.77 -27.15
C SER A 272 -9.53 19.23 -27.12
N GLN A 273 -10.41 18.66 -26.31
CA GLN A 273 -10.67 17.21 -26.25
C GLN A 273 -11.71 16.80 -27.30
N PHE A 274 -11.52 17.22 -28.57
CA PHE A 274 -12.51 17.04 -29.62
C PHE A 274 -12.75 15.56 -29.95
N ARG A 275 -14.01 15.16 -30.17
CA ARG A 275 -14.39 13.79 -30.54
C ARG A 275 -15.49 13.79 -31.60
N TYR A 276 -15.35 12.91 -32.58
CA TYR A 276 -16.35 12.61 -33.60
C TYR A 276 -17.23 11.45 -33.14
N ARG A 277 -18.48 11.39 -33.61
CA ARG A 277 -19.33 10.21 -33.46
C ARG A 277 -19.22 9.34 -34.70
N LEU A 278 -18.62 8.17 -34.56
CA LEU A 278 -18.58 7.11 -35.57
C LEU A 278 -19.87 6.29 -35.45
N SER A 279 -20.67 6.19 -36.51
CA SER A 279 -21.88 5.36 -36.55
C SER A 279 -21.83 4.32 -37.66
N ALA A 280 -22.41 3.16 -37.41
CA ALA A 280 -22.67 2.11 -38.38
C ALA A 280 -24.15 1.71 -38.31
N CYS A 281 -24.86 1.81 -39.42
CA CYS A 281 -26.28 1.46 -39.53
C CYS A 281 -26.47 0.30 -40.51
N LEU A 282 -26.91 -0.85 -40.01
CA LEU A 282 -27.16 -2.06 -40.79
C LEU A 282 -28.60 -2.08 -41.31
N SER A 283 -28.77 -2.27 -42.62
CA SER A 283 -30.08 -2.25 -43.28
C SER A 283 -30.25 -3.38 -44.30
N ARG A 284 -31.50 -3.85 -44.42
CA ARG A 284 -31.98 -4.77 -45.46
C ARG A 284 -33.04 -4.07 -46.29
N GLY A 285 -32.70 -3.72 -47.54
CA GLY A 285 -33.50 -2.78 -48.32
C GLY A 285 -33.65 -1.45 -47.56
N ASP A 286 -34.89 -1.03 -47.35
CA ASP A 286 -35.23 0.19 -46.59
C ASP A 286 -35.46 -0.08 -45.08
N THR A 287 -35.34 -1.33 -44.64
CA THR A 287 -35.56 -1.70 -43.24
C THR A 287 -34.25 -1.67 -42.45
N ARG A 288 -34.19 -0.79 -41.45
CA ARG A 288 -33.08 -0.73 -40.49
C ARG A 288 -33.13 -1.90 -39.51
N LEU A 289 -32.04 -2.66 -39.42
CA LEU A 289 -31.92 -3.85 -38.56
C LEU A 289 -31.17 -3.55 -37.26
N ASP A 290 -30.10 -2.75 -37.33
CA ASP A 290 -29.28 -2.40 -36.17
C ASP A 290 -28.55 -1.07 -36.39
N GLU A 291 -28.15 -0.41 -35.30
CA GLU A 291 -27.18 0.68 -35.32
C GLU A 291 -26.26 0.56 -34.11
N GLN A 292 -24.98 0.86 -34.33
CA GLN A 292 -24.02 1.09 -33.26
C GLN A 292 -23.27 2.39 -33.50
N SER A 293 -22.88 3.06 -32.43
CA SER A 293 -22.04 4.24 -32.50
C SER A 293 -21.03 4.31 -31.37
N LYS A 294 -19.86 4.91 -31.64
CA LYS A 294 -18.82 5.22 -30.65
C LYS A 294 -18.32 6.65 -30.83
N LEU A 295 -17.88 7.27 -29.74
CA LEU A 295 -17.10 8.50 -29.83
C LEU A 295 -15.63 8.13 -30.07
N ILE A 296 -14.98 8.84 -30.99
CA ILE A 296 -13.57 8.66 -31.35
C ILE A 296 -12.86 10.01 -31.36
N GLY A 297 -11.61 10.05 -30.90
CA GLY A 297 -10.77 11.24 -30.97
C GLY A 297 -9.56 11.01 -31.87
N PHE A 298 -9.38 11.84 -32.88
CA PHE A 298 -8.22 11.77 -33.76
C PHE A 298 -7.03 12.45 -33.10
N ARG A 299 -5.95 11.70 -32.89
CA ARG A 299 -4.66 12.22 -32.40
C ARG A 299 -3.50 11.43 -32.97
N ARG A 300 -2.34 12.08 -33.08
CA ARG A 300 -1.05 11.39 -33.22
C ARG A 300 -0.44 11.23 -31.84
N CYS A 301 -0.12 9.99 -31.45
CA CYS A 301 0.56 9.67 -30.20
C CYS A 301 1.88 8.96 -30.50
N GLN A 302 2.96 9.35 -29.83
CA GLN A 302 4.28 8.73 -29.96
C GLN A 302 4.92 8.60 -28.58
N LEU A 303 5.54 7.46 -28.29
CA LEU A 303 6.47 7.29 -27.17
C LEU A 303 7.87 7.51 -27.71
N VAL A 304 8.52 8.60 -27.29
CA VAL A 304 9.86 8.95 -27.76
C VAL A 304 10.89 8.23 -26.90
N GLN A 305 11.68 7.38 -27.57
CA GLN A 305 12.76 6.59 -26.97
C GLN A 305 14.07 6.71 -27.76
N GLU A 306 14.55 7.94 -27.89
CA GLU A 306 15.77 8.27 -28.60
C GLU A 306 16.99 8.23 -27.66
N LYS A 307 18.14 7.79 -28.17
CA LYS A 307 19.41 7.82 -27.42
C LYS A 307 19.90 9.25 -27.25
N ASP A 308 20.33 9.59 -26.05
CA ASP A 308 20.90 10.89 -25.68
C ASP A 308 21.99 10.74 -24.61
N GLU A 309 22.50 11.85 -24.08
CA GLU A 309 23.57 11.86 -23.08
C GLU A 309 23.16 11.21 -21.74
N PHE A 310 21.87 11.03 -21.49
CA PHE A 310 21.33 10.43 -20.26
C PHE A 310 20.90 8.97 -20.46
N GLY A 311 21.12 8.38 -21.64
CA GLY A 311 20.74 7.01 -22.00
C GLY A 311 19.73 6.96 -23.14
N LYS A 312 18.52 6.43 -22.91
CA LYS A 312 17.41 6.41 -23.87
C LYS A 312 16.20 7.11 -23.27
N SER A 313 15.73 8.18 -23.92
CA SER A 313 14.56 8.96 -23.47
C SER A 313 13.30 8.12 -23.29
N PHE A 314 12.36 8.66 -22.52
CA PHE A 314 11.04 8.08 -22.32
C PHE A 314 10.04 9.19 -22.02
N TYR A 315 9.32 9.66 -23.04
CA TYR A 315 8.26 10.66 -22.89
C TYR A 315 7.25 10.59 -24.04
N PHE A 316 6.09 11.21 -23.87
CA PHE A 316 5.03 11.18 -24.86
C PHE A 316 5.04 12.44 -25.73
N ARG A 317 4.80 12.29 -27.03
CA ARG A 317 4.58 13.38 -27.97
C ARG A 317 3.18 13.24 -28.58
N ILE A 318 2.31 14.20 -28.28
CA ILE A 318 0.92 14.23 -28.75
C ILE A 318 0.74 15.37 -29.75
N ASN A 319 0.32 15.05 -30.97
CA ASN A 319 0.11 16.03 -32.06
C ASN A 319 1.34 16.93 -32.31
N GLY A 320 2.55 16.41 -32.10
CA GLY A 320 3.81 17.15 -32.25
C GLY A 320 4.29 17.92 -31.02
N VAL A 321 3.53 17.90 -29.91
CA VAL A 321 3.91 18.53 -28.64
C VAL A 321 4.44 17.48 -27.67
N ASP A 322 5.64 17.69 -27.16
CA ASP A 322 6.22 16.88 -26.09
C ASP A 322 5.51 17.15 -24.76
N ILE A 323 5.23 16.09 -24.01
CA ILE A 323 4.43 16.13 -22.81
C ILE A 323 5.25 15.62 -21.62
N PHE A 324 5.41 16.47 -20.60
CA PHE A 324 5.86 16.01 -19.29
C PHE A 324 4.67 15.37 -18.56
N ALA A 325 4.66 14.05 -18.43
CA ALA A 325 3.54 13.32 -17.85
C ALA A 325 3.57 13.35 -16.32
N GLY A 326 3.09 14.45 -15.74
CA GLY A 326 2.81 14.55 -14.30
C GLY A 326 1.44 13.96 -13.96
N GLY A 327 1.39 13.00 -13.04
CA GLY A 327 0.20 12.20 -12.83
C GLY A 327 0.21 11.32 -11.59
N SER A 328 -0.65 10.30 -11.56
CA SER A 328 -0.79 9.35 -10.46
C SER A 328 -1.06 7.92 -10.99
N CYS A 329 -0.80 6.92 -10.16
CA CYS A 329 -1.32 5.56 -10.35
C CYS A 329 -2.76 5.46 -9.83
N TRP A 330 -3.56 4.68 -10.54
CA TRP A 330 -4.96 4.38 -10.24
C TRP A 330 -5.09 2.93 -9.81
N ILE A 331 -5.74 2.74 -8.67
CA ILE A 331 -6.23 1.44 -8.21
C ILE A 331 -7.76 1.44 -8.28
N PRO A 332 -8.45 0.28 -8.14
CA PRO A 332 -9.90 0.27 -8.08
C PRO A 332 -10.48 1.23 -7.02
N ALA A 333 -11.52 1.99 -7.39
CA ALA A 333 -12.13 3.01 -6.52
C ALA A 333 -12.94 2.44 -5.33
N ASP A 334 -13.14 1.12 -5.29
CA ASP A 334 -13.90 0.44 -4.26
C ASP A 334 -13.51 -1.05 -4.21
N SER A 335 -13.61 -1.67 -3.04
CA SER A 335 -13.52 -3.13 -2.89
C SER A 335 -14.71 -3.86 -3.53
N TYR A 336 -15.79 -3.12 -3.77
CA TYR A 336 -17.01 -3.59 -4.41
C TYR A 336 -17.25 -2.87 -5.73
N LEU A 337 -16.58 -3.33 -6.79
CA LEU A 337 -16.59 -2.73 -8.13
C LEU A 337 -18.00 -2.48 -8.68
N ALA A 338 -18.97 -3.34 -8.35
CA ALA A 338 -20.35 -3.21 -8.81
C ALA A 338 -21.07 -1.95 -8.26
N GLN A 339 -20.51 -1.28 -7.25
CA GLN A 339 -21.07 -0.09 -6.60
C GLN A 339 -20.53 1.24 -7.16
N VAL A 340 -19.50 1.22 -8.01
CA VAL A 340 -18.90 2.46 -8.51
C VAL A 340 -19.77 3.04 -9.63
N SER A 341 -20.31 4.24 -9.38
CA SER A 341 -21.17 4.93 -10.35
C SER A 341 -20.35 5.71 -11.39
N LYS A 342 -20.96 5.97 -12.56
CA LYS A 342 -20.39 6.85 -13.58
C LYS A 342 -20.00 8.22 -13.02
N ASP A 343 -20.84 8.79 -12.15
CA ASP A 343 -20.56 10.08 -11.52
C ASP A 343 -19.36 10.02 -10.58
N ARG A 344 -19.17 8.92 -9.83
CA ARG A 344 -18.00 8.74 -8.95
C ARG A 344 -16.72 8.65 -9.76
N TYR A 345 -16.71 7.93 -10.90
CA TYR A 345 -15.56 7.93 -11.82
C TYR A 345 -15.26 9.32 -12.37
N LEU A 346 -16.29 10.05 -12.80
CA LEU A 346 -16.13 11.41 -13.28
C LEU A 346 -15.56 12.34 -12.19
N ASP A 347 -16.04 12.22 -10.95
CA ASP A 347 -15.54 13.03 -9.83
C ASP A 347 -14.09 12.71 -9.49
N TRP A 348 -13.67 11.44 -9.56
CA TRP A 348 -12.26 11.07 -9.48
C TRP A 348 -11.40 11.74 -10.57
N MET A 349 -11.86 11.71 -11.81
CA MET A 349 -11.10 12.30 -12.92
C MET A 349 -11.08 13.83 -12.90
N LYS A 350 -12.12 14.48 -12.36
CA LYS A 350 -12.09 15.94 -12.11
C LYS A 350 -10.95 16.32 -11.16
N LEU A 351 -10.62 15.48 -10.17
CA LEU A 351 -9.51 15.73 -9.25
C LEU A 351 -8.15 15.79 -9.96
N MET A 352 -7.95 14.98 -11.00
CA MET A 352 -6.73 15.04 -11.82
C MET A 352 -6.58 16.40 -12.49
N VAL A 353 -7.66 16.89 -13.13
CA VAL A 353 -7.69 18.22 -13.75
C VAL A 353 -7.50 19.34 -12.72
N GLU A 354 -8.19 19.27 -11.57
CA GLU A 354 -8.05 20.22 -10.47
C GLU A 354 -6.61 20.28 -9.91
N SER A 355 -5.80 19.24 -10.11
CA SER A 355 -4.39 19.16 -9.67
C SER A 355 -3.37 19.28 -10.80
N ASN A 356 -3.77 19.77 -11.98
CA ASN A 356 -2.90 19.89 -13.16
C ASN A 356 -2.23 18.56 -13.58
N GLN A 357 -2.79 17.43 -13.15
CA GLN A 357 -2.32 16.11 -13.55
C GLN A 357 -2.92 15.74 -14.90
N ILE A 358 -2.10 15.16 -15.77
CA ILE A 358 -2.48 14.90 -17.17
C ILE A 358 -2.36 13.43 -17.57
N MET A 359 -1.82 12.57 -16.70
CA MET A 359 -1.69 11.14 -16.96
C MET A 359 -2.14 10.32 -15.74
N ILE A 360 -2.89 9.26 -15.97
CA ILE A 360 -3.25 8.26 -14.98
C ILE A 360 -2.76 6.88 -15.43
N ARG A 361 -2.11 6.13 -14.54
CA ARG A 361 -1.73 4.73 -14.81
C ARG A 361 -2.70 3.77 -14.14
N VAL A 362 -3.50 3.05 -14.92
CA VAL A 362 -4.37 1.96 -14.45
C VAL A 362 -3.50 0.74 -14.14
N TRP A 363 -3.29 0.49 -12.86
CA TRP A 363 -2.36 -0.53 -12.36
C TRP A 363 -2.89 -1.97 -12.53
N GLY A 364 -1.98 -2.89 -12.89
CA GLY A 364 -2.31 -4.24 -13.38
C GLY A 364 -2.94 -5.22 -12.40
N GLY A 365 -2.98 -4.95 -11.10
CA GLY A 365 -3.68 -5.83 -10.14
C GLY A 365 -5.13 -5.46 -9.86
N GLY A 366 -5.64 -4.40 -10.52
CA GLY A 366 -7.02 -3.98 -10.48
C GLY A 366 -7.88 -4.70 -11.51
N ILE A 367 -8.51 -3.94 -12.40
CA ILE A 367 -9.34 -4.42 -13.50
C ILE A 367 -9.02 -3.63 -14.78
N TYR A 368 -9.39 -4.17 -15.95
CA TYR A 368 -9.65 -3.32 -17.10
C TYR A 368 -10.82 -2.40 -16.78
N GLU A 369 -10.55 -1.12 -16.61
CA GLU A 369 -11.51 -0.20 -16.01
C GLU A 369 -12.80 -0.05 -16.83
N ASP A 370 -13.84 0.42 -16.14
CA ASP A 370 -15.17 0.63 -16.69
C ASP A 370 -15.16 1.65 -17.84
N ASP A 371 -16.09 1.52 -18.78
CA ASP A 371 -16.23 2.47 -19.89
C ASP A 371 -16.51 3.89 -19.36
N ALA A 372 -17.15 4.04 -18.20
CA ALA A 372 -17.36 5.32 -17.53
C ALA A 372 -16.07 6.01 -17.10
N PHE A 373 -15.07 5.25 -16.65
CA PHE A 373 -13.73 5.77 -16.31
C PHE A 373 -13.05 6.30 -17.57
N MET A 374 -13.03 5.48 -18.63
CA MET A 374 -12.38 5.83 -19.89
C MET A 374 -13.07 7.03 -20.58
N GLU A 375 -14.40 7.09 -20.53
CA GLU A 375 -15.18 8.24 -21.03
C GLU A 375 -14.87 9.53 -20.25
N ALA A 376 -14.66 9.44 -18.93
CA ALA A 376 -14.24 10.57 -18.12
C ALA A 376 -12.83 11.05 -18.51
N CYS A 377 -11.87 10.13 -18.71
CA CYS A 377 -10.52 10.44 -19.18
C CYS A 377 -10.54 11.11 -20.56
N ASP A 378 -11.29 10.56 -21.51
CA ASP A 378 -11.45 11.14 -22.86
C ASP A 378 -12.04 12.55 -22.83
N THR A 379 -13.05 12.75 -21.99
CA THR A 379 -13.76 14.03 -21.88
C THR A 379 -12.91 15.10 -21.23
N LEU A 380 -12.10 14.72 -20.23
CA LEU A 380 -11.29 15.65 -19.45
C LEU A 380 -9.86 15.83 -20.00
N GLY A 381 -9.43 15.00 -20.95
CA GLY A 381 -8.11 15.11 -21.56
C GLY A 381 -7.00 14.45 -20.73
N ILE A 382 -7.32 13.38 -20.00
CA ILE A 382 -6.35 12.65 -19.16
C ILE A 382 -5.80 11.49 -19.97
N LEU A 383 -4.49 11.42 -20.13
CA LEU A 383 -3.81 10.31 -20.79
C LEU A 383 -3.86 9.07 -19.90
N VAL A 384 -4.14 7.91 -20.48
CA VAL A 384 -4.23 6.63 -19.78
C VAL A 384 -3.06 5.75 -20.20
N TRP A 385 -2.23 5.39 -19.23
CA TRP A 385 -1.35 4.24 -19.27
C TRP A 385 -2.13 3.07 -18.69
N HIS A 386 -2.36 2.00 -19.44
CA HIS A 386 -3.13 0.86 -18.96
C HIS A 386 -2.26 -0.39 -18.88
N ASP A 387 -2.14 -0.98 -17.70
CA ASP A 387 -1.50 -2.30 -17.57
C ASP A 387 -2.49 -3.40 -17.97
N PHE A 388 -2.04 -4.47 -18.61
CA PHE A 388 -2.81 -5.72 -18.63
C PHE A 388 -2.90 -6.29 -17.21
N ALA A 389 -3.89 -7.16 -16.95
CA ALA A 389 -4.21 -7.64 -15.60
C ALA A 389 -3.18 -8.68 -15.05
N PHE A 390 -1.91 -8.27 -14.95
CA PHE A 390 -0.78 -9.05 -14.45
C PHE A 390 0.00 -8.21 -13.45
N VAL A 391 0.29 -8.79 -12.28
CA VAL A 391 0.96 -8.05 -11.22
C VAL A 391 1.78 -8.91 -10.27
N CYS A 392 2.98 -8.42 -9.98
CA CYS A 392 3.88 -8.85 -8.92
C CYS A 392 4.03 -10.37 -8.82
N ALA A 393 4.09 -11.09 -9.94
CA ALA A 393 4.15 -12.55 -9.96
C ALA A 393 4.85 -13.14 -11.20
N SER A 394 5.23 -14.42 -11.11
CA SER A 394 5.59 -15.24 -12.28
C SER A 394 4.35 -16.02 -12.72
N TYR A 395 3.70 -15.55 -13.80
CA TYR A 395 2.49 -16.18 -14.34
C TYR A 395 2.79 -17.42 -15.21
N PRO A 396 1.91 -18.43 -15.22
CA PRO A 396 2.11 -19.66 -15.97
C PRO A 396 1.79 -19.50 -17.46
N VAL A 397 2.21 -20.47 -18.27
CA VAL A 397 2.00 -20.49 -19.74
C VAL A 397 1.47 -21.82 -20.28
N TYR A 398 0.82 -22.63 -19.43
CA TYR A 398 0.18 -23.85 -19.89
C TYR A 398 -1.02 -23.51 -20.82
N PRO A 399 -1.37 -24.39 -21.78
CA PRO A 399 -2.26 -24.03 -22.89
C PRO A 399 -3.64 -23.47 -22.50
N SER A 400 -4.28 -24.00 -21.44
CA SER A 400 -5.59 -23.50 -20.99
C SER A 400 -5.51 -22.07 -20.47
N PHE A 401 -4.48 -21.73 -19.69
CA PHE A 401 -4.27 -20.37 -19.19
C PHE A 401 -4.02 -19.39 -20.34
N LEU A 402 -3.13 -19.74 -21.28
CA LEU A 402 -2.86 -18.88 -22.45
C LEU A 402 -4.09 -18.62 -23.29
N LYS A 403 -4.97 -19.62 -23.48
CA LYS A 403 -6.23 -19.47 -24.20
C LYS A 403 -7.18 -18.50 -23.48
N SER A 404 -7.29 -18.61 -22.15
CA SER A 404 -8.11 -17.70 -21.34
C SER A 404 -7.58 -16.26 -21.41
N VAL A 405 -6.26 -16.09 -21.33
CA VAL A 405 -5.58 -14.79 -21.47
C VAL A 405 -5.76 -14.19 -22.86
N GLU A 406 -5.67 -14.98 -23.94
CA GLU A 406 -5.88 -14.48 -25.31
C GLU A 406 -7.28 -13.89 -25.48
N GLU A 407 -8.30 -14.60 -25.01
CA GLU A 407 -9.69 -14.14 -25.10
C GLU A 407 -9.89 -12.83 -24.30
N GLU A 408 -9.40 -12.80 -23.05
CA GLU A 408 -9.42 -11.63 -22.18
C GLU A 408 -8.76 -10.41 -22.83
N VAL A 409 -7.53 -10.57 -23.29
CA VAL A 409 -6.72 -9.47 -23.84
C VAL A 409 -7.35 -8.93 -25.11
N ARG A 410 -7.70 -9.79 -26.06
CA ARG A 410 -8.31 -9.34 -27.32
C ARG A 410 -9.64 -8.65 -27.11
N GLN A 411 -10.50 -9.17 -26.22
CA GLN A 411 -11.76 -8.52 -25.91
C GLN A 411 -11.55 -7.11 -25.33
N ASN A 412 -10.61 -6.95 -24.39
CA ASN A 412 -10.37 -5.66 -23.76
C ASN A 412 -9.67 -4.65 -24.68
N ILE A 413 -8.75 -5.08 -25.55
CA ILE A 413 -8.19 -4.19 -26.59
C ILE A 413 -9.30 -3.69 -27.50
N ARG A 414 -10.17 -4.58 -28.01
CA ARG A 414 -11.31 -4.20 -28.88
C ARG A 414 -12.27 -3.24 -28.20
N ARG A 415 -12.57 -3.48 -26.92
CA ARG A 415 -13.43 -2.60 -26.11
C ARG A 415 -12.83 -1.20 -26.01
N LEU A 416 -11.53 -1.12 -25.73
CA LEU A 416 -10.88 0.13 -25.32
C LEU A 416 -10.22 0.94 -26.45
N ARG A 417 -9.94 0.34 -27.61
CA ARG A 417 -9.19 0.98 -28.73
C ARG A 417 -9.81 2.25 -29.32
N SER A 418 -11.08 2.56 -28.99
CA SER A 418 -11.75 3.78 -29.48
C SER A 418 -11.52 4.99 -28.56
N HIS A 419 -10.97 4.78 -27.36
CA HIS A 419 -10.69 5.85 -26.40
C HIS A 419 -9.40 6.60 -26.78
N PRO A 420 -9.46 7.88 -27.18
CA PRO A 420 -8.27 8.66 -27.49
C PRO A 420 -7.32 8.84 -26.30
N SER A 421 -7.85 8.78 -25.07
CA SER A 421 -7.06 8.88 -23.83
C SER A 421 -6.08 7.74 -23.64
N LEU A 422 -6.39 6.53 -24.11
CA LEU A 422 -5.50 5.38 -24.03
C LEU A 422 -4.30 5.58 -24.96
N VAL A 423 -3.11 5.74 -24.37
CA VAL A 423 -1.89 6.03 -25.12
C VAL A 423 -0.83 4.94 -25.06
N ILE A 424 -0.89 4.08 -24.05
CA ILE A 424 0.07 2.98 -23.88
C ILE A 424 -0.56 1.80 -23.13
N TRP A 425 -0.20 0.60 -23.55
CA TRP A 425 -0.41 -0.65 -22.85
C TRP A 425 0.90 -1.13 -22.22
N ALA A 426 0.88 -1.50 -20.94
CA ALA A 426 1.99 -2.20 -20.30
C ALA A 426 1.64 -3.66 -20.00
N GLY A 427 2.58 -4.58 -20.22
CA GLY A 427 2.32 -6.03 -20.09
C GLY A 427 1.98 -6.49 -18.67
N ASN A 428 2.56 -5.86 -17.65
CA ASN A 428 2.38 -6.20 -16.24
C ASN A 428 2.86 -5.06 -15.33
N ASN A 429 2.56 -5.19 -14.04
CA ASN A 429 3.20 -4.45 -12.97
C ASN A 429 4.26 -5.31 -12.24
N GLU A 430 5.52 -4.89 -12.29
CA GLU A 430 6.64 -5.43 -11.49
C GLU A 430 6.95 -6.93 -11.63
N ASP A 431 6.47 -7.62 -12.66
CA ASP A 431 6.79 -9.05 -12.84
C ASP A 431 8.27 -9.24 -13.20
N TYR A 432 8.89 -8.26 -13.88
CA TYR A 432 10.34 -8.24 -14.09
C TYR A 432 11.11 -8.04 -12.78
N GLN A 433 10.56 -7.31 -11.80
CA GLN A 433 11.17 -7.26 -10.47
C GLN A 433 11.00 -8.55 -9.68
N VAL A 434 9.94 -9.33 -9.95
CA VAL A 434 9.82 -10.71 -9.44
C VAL A 434 10.89 -11.58 -10.07
N GLN A 435 11.07 -11.50 -11.38
CA GLN A 435 12.15 -12.19 -12.10
C GLN A 435 13.52 -11.87 -11.48
N GLU A 436 13.85 -10.60 -11.27
CA GLU A 436 15.11 -10.18 -10.65
C GLU A 436 15.26 -10.67 -9.20
N ARG A 437 14.22 -10.51 -8.39
CA ARG A 437 14.24 -10.87 -6.96
C ARG A 437 14.46 -12.37 -6.75
N TYR A 438 13.80 -13.20 -7.55
CA TYR A 438 13.93 -14.65 -7.46
C TYR A 438 15.03 -15.21 -8.37
N LYS A 439 15.77 -14.34 -9.07
CA LYS A 439 16.87 -14.70 -9.98
C LYS A 439 16.45 -15.70 -11.05
N LEU A 440 15.24 -15.52 -11.57
CA LEU A 440 14.71 -16.35 -12.64
C LEU A 440 15.45 -16.04 -13.95
N GLU A 441 15.49 -16.99 -14.87
CA GLU A 441 16.21 -16.87 -16.13
C GLU A 441 15.65 -15.74 -16.98
N TYR A 442 16.53 -14.83 -17.36
CA TYR A 442 16.23 -13.77 -18.32
C TYR A 442 17.50 -13.46 -19.11
N ASN A 443 17.51 -13.85 -20.38
CA ASN A 443 18.56 -13.50 -21.33
C ASN A 443 17.93 -12.69 -22.47
N GLN A 444 18.23 -11.39 -22.52
CA GLN A 444 17.71 -10.51 -23.55
C GLN A 444 18.14 -10.92 -24.96
N ASP A 445 19.31 -11.55 -25.12
CA ASP A 445 19.82 -12.00 -26.42
C ASP A 445 19.09 -13.26 -26.93
N ASP A 446 18.41 -13.99 -26.03
CA ASP A 446 17.52 -15.08 -26.43
C ASP A 446 16.23 -14.49 -27.00
N THR A 447 16.05 -14.66 -28.31
CA THR A 447 14.92 -14.17 -29.10
C THR A 447 13.92 -15.25 -29.49
N ASP A 448 14.11 -16.51 -29.05
CA ASP A 448 13.22 -17.62 -29.35
C ASP A 448 12.08 -17.71 -28.31
N PRO A 449 10.82 -17.40 -28.68
CA PRO A 449 9.71 -17.44 -27.74
C PRO A 449 9.47 -18.83 -27.12
N GLU A 450 9.76 -19.92 -27.85
CA GLU A 450 9.54 -21.27 -27.33
C GLU A 450 10.60 -21.68 -26.29
N SER A 451 11.81 -21.11 -26.36
CA SER A 451 12.83 -21.23 -25.30
C SER A 451 12.31 -20.64 -23.99
N TRP A 452 11.69 -19.44 -24.05
CA TRP A 452 11.23 -18.74 -22.85
C TRP A 452 10.15 -19.51 -22.08
N ARG A 453 9.28 -20.25 -22.78
CA ARG A 453 8.25 -21.09 -22.15
C ARG A 453 8.81 -22.20 -21.27
N GLN A 454 10.04 -22.64 -21.55
CA GLN A 454 10.74 -23.69 -20.82
C GLN A 454 11.67 -23.13 -19.74
N SER A 455 11.83 -21.80 -19.69
CA SER A 455 12.66 -21.12 -18.70
C SER A 455 11.97 -21.06 -17.33
N THR A 456 12.74 -20.69 -16.32
CA THR A 456 12.21 -20.40 -14.98
C THR A 456 11.38 -19.10 -14.88
N PHE A 457 11.32 -18.28 -15.94
CA PHE A 457 10.43 -17.11 -16.04
C PHE A 457 9.55 -17.18 -17.31
N PRO A 458 8.62 -18.15 -17.38
CA PRO A 458 7.84 -18.38 -18.60
C PRO A 458 6.89 -17.24 -18.94
N ALA A 459 6.52 -16.40 -17.96
CA ALA A 459 5.68 -15.22 -18.16
C ALA A 459 6.24 -14.24 -19.22
N ARG A 460 7.55 -14.24 -19.46
CA ARG A 460 8.18 -13.51 -20.58
C ARG A 460 7.52 -13.81 -21.93
N TYR A 461 7.06 -15.05 -22.15
CA TYR A 461 6.33 -15.42 -23.37
C TYR A 461 5.04 -14.63 -23.56
N ILE A 462 4.33 -14.33 -22.46
CA ILE A 462 3.14 -13.48 -22.51
C ILE A 462 3.56 -12.06 -22.87
N TYR A 463 4.56 -11.50 -22.18
CA TYR A 463 4.91 -10.08 -22.23
C TYR A 463 5.71 -9.66 -23.47
N GLU A 464 6.58 -10.50 -24.01
CA GLU A 464 7.46 -10.13 -25.14
C GLU A 464 7.04 -10.78 -26.46
N HIS A 465 6.13 -11.76 -26.44
CA HIS A 465 5.64 -12.42 -27.66
C HIS A 465 4.13 -12.23 -27.89
N LEU A 466 3.28 -12.67 -26.96
CA LEU A 466 1.84 -12.72 -27.20
C LEU A 466 1.15 -11.34 -27.13
N LEU A 467 1.32 -10.61 -26.04
CA LEU A 467 0.72 -9.29 -25.85
C LEU A 467 1.09 -8.29 -26.97
N PRO A 468 2.37 -8.07 -27.35
CA PRO A 468 2.69 -7.14 -28.43
C PRO A 468 2.07 -7.57 -29.77
N LYS A 469 2.03 -8.88 -30.05
CA LYS A 469 1.37 -9.43 -31.24
C LYS A 469 -0.13 -9.12 -31.24
N TRP A 470 -0.82 -9.37 -30.14
CA TRP A 470 -2.27 -9.13 -30.07
C TRP A 470 -2.62 -7.65 -30.09
N VAL A 471 -1.82 -6.79 -29.47
CA VAL A 471 -1.96 -5.33 -29.61
C VAL A 471 -1.82 -4.92 -31.07
N GLN A 472 -0.78 -5.39 -31.77
CA GLN A 472 -0.56 -5.08 -33.19
C GLN A 472 -1.72 -5.57 -34.10
N GLU A 473 -2.32 -6.72 -33.79
CA GLU A 473 -3.43 -7.29 -34.55
C GLU A 473 -4.78 -6.55 -34.30
N GLU A 474 -5.05 -6.14 -33.06
CA GLU A 474 -6.34 -5.57 -32.65
C GLU A 474 -6.40 -4.03 -32.68
N ASP A 475 -5.28 -3.38 -32.40
CA ASP A 475 -5.08 -1.93 -32.44
C ASP A 475 -3.62 -1.57 -32.80
N PRO A 476 -3.27 -1.56 -34.10
CA PRO A 476 -1.91 -1.27 -34.56
C PRO A 476 -1.43 0.15 -34.26
N SER A 477 -2.30 1.04 -33.77
CA SER A 477 -1.94 2.41 -33.39
C SER A 477 -1.53 2.54 -31.92
N SER A 478 -1.80 1.51 -31.10
CA SER A 478 -1.46 1.50 -29.69
C SER A 478 0.03 1.28 -29.46
N ILE A 479 0.56 1.95 -28.43
CA ILE A 479 1.93 1.75 -27.97
C ILE A 479 1.93 0.59 -26.98
N TYR A 480 2.92 -0.30 -27.09
CA TYR A 480 3.11 -1.42 -26.17
C TYR A 480 4.44 -1.32 -25.42
N HIS A 481 4.41 -1.62 -24.13
CA HIS A 481 5.55 -1.68 -23.23
C HIS A 481 5.55 -3.02 -22.48
N PRO A 482 6.65 -3.78 -22.40
CA PRO A 482 6.62 -5.16 -21.85
C PRO A 482 6.19 -5.27 -20.38
N GLY A 483 6.46 -4.26 -19.54
CA GLY A 483 6.04 -4.23 -18.15
C GLY A 483 6.45 -2.91 -17.50
N SER A 484 5.91 -2.59 -16.33
CA SER A 484 6.26 -1.37 -15.58
C SER A 484 6.77 -1.78 -14.19
N PRO A 485 8.07 -1.58 -13.87
CA PRO A 485 9.12 -0.96 -14.69
C PRO A 485 9.77 -1.93 -15.70
N TRP A 486 10.23 -1.43 -16.85
CA TRP A 486 11.04 -2.20 -17.80
C TRP A 486 12.02 -1.33 -18.61
N GLY A 487 13.28 -1.79 -18.73
CA GLY A 487 14.39 -0.98 -19.24
C GLY A 487 15.21 -1.62 -20.36
N ASP A 488 14.59 -2.12 -21.44
CA ASP A 488 15.29 -2.82 -22.54
C ASP A 488 16.20 -3.93 -22.03
N GLY A 489 15.68 -4.82 -21.18
CA GLY A 489 16.42 -5.96 -20.61
C GLY A 489 17.56 -5.62 -19.64
N LYS A 490 17.78 -4.33 -19.34
CA LYS A 490 18.55 -3.93 -18.17
C LYS A 490 17.77 -4.14 -16.89
N HIS A 491 18.47 -4.04 -15.75
CA HIS A 491 17.84 -4.07 -14.44
C HIS A 491 16.78 -2.97 -14.33
N THR A 492 15.63 -3.31 -13.74
CA THR A 492 14.43 -2.45 -13.59
C THR A 492 14.66 -1.15 -12.82
N THR A 493 15.84 -0.98 -12.22
CA THR A 493 16.25 0.20 -11.46
C THR A 493 17.31 1.03 -12.17
N ASP A 494 17.71 0.65 -13.39
CA ASP A 494 18.64 1.43 -14.21
C ASP A 494 17.94 2.76 -14.60
N PRO A 495 18.46 3.92 -14.15
CA PRO A 495 17.79 5.21 -14.36
C PRO A 495 17.96 5.74 -15.79
N THR A 496 18.70 5.06 -16.66
CA THR A 496 19.09 5.53 -18.00
C THR A 496 18.15 5.07 -19.11
N VAL A 497 17.19 4.18 -18.84
CA VAL A 497 16.30 3.61 -19.86
C VAL A 497 14.95 3.22 -19.28
N GLY A 498 13.89 3.38 -20.07
CA GLY A 498 12.55 2.95 -19.67
C GLY A 498 11.97 3.76 -18.51
N ASP A 499 11.01 3.17 -17.83
CA ASP A 499 10.44 3.68 -16.59
C ASP A 499 11.04 2.98 -15.36
N ILE A 500 10.96 3.64 -14.20
CA ILE A 500 11.40 3.09 -12.91
C ILE A 500 10.33 3.23 -11.85
N HIS A 501 10.29 2.24 -10.94
CA HIS A 501 9.57 2.34 -9.67
C HIS A 501 10.55 2.75 -8.58
N GLN A 502 10.52 4.02 -8.17
CA GLN A 502 11.47 4.60 -7.24
C GLN A 502 11.08 4.35 -5.78
N TRP A 503 11.03 3.08 -5.42
CA TRP A 503 10.68 2.61 -4.09
C TRP A 503 11.83 2.71 -3.08
N ASN A 504 12.98 3.31 -3.40
CA ASN A 504 13.97 3.64 -2.37
C ASN A 504 13.44 4.71 -1.42
N ILE A 505 12.50 5.55 -1.86
CA ILE A 505 11.62 6.27 -0.95
C ILE A 505 10.59 5.26 -0.44
N TRP A 506 10.39 5.20 0.87
CA TRP A 506 9.50 4.26 1.57
C TRP A 506 10.00 2.81 1.73
N HIS A 507 10.11 2.01 0.66
CA HIS A 507 10.31 0.56 0.81
C HIS A 507 11.78 0.11 0.88
N GLY A 508 12.58 0.50 -0.11
CA GLY A 508 13.93 0.02 -0.41
C GLY A 508 14.95 0.52 0.61
N GLN A 509 15.85 1.39 0.17
CA GLN A 509 16.88 1.97 1.05
C GLN A 509 16.32 2.91 2.13
N MET A 510 15.02 3.27 2.05
CA MET A 510 14.40 4.30 2.88
C MET A 510 15.15 5.64 2.77
N SER A 511 15.56 5.98 1.55
CA SER A 511 16.25 7.22 1.23
C SER A 511 15.42 8.43 1.65
N ARG A 512 16.10 9.51 2.03
CA ARG A 512 15.47 10.76 2.43
C ARG A 512 14.72 11.35 1.25
N TYR A 513 13.49 11.82 1.46
CA TYR A 513 12.71 12.43 0.38
C TYR A 513 13.36 13.73 -0.14
N GLN A 514 14.20 14.38 0.67
CA GLN A 514 14.97 15.57 0.27
C GLN A 514 15.97 15.27 -0.86
N ASP A 515 16.39 14.02 -1.02
CA ASP A 515 17.38 13.59 -2.02
C ASP A 515 16.72 13.17 -3.35
N SER A 516 15.43 13.47 -3.54
CA SER A 516 14.65 13.06 -4.73
C SER A 516 15.31 13.40 -6.07
N ALA A 517 16.05 14.51 -6.16
CA ALA A 517 16.77 14.92 -7.37
C ALA A 517 17.81 13.89 -7.83
N GLU A 518 18.37 13.10 -6.90
CA GLU A 518 19.37 12.06 -7.17
C GLU A 518 18.73 10.71 -7.49
N LEU A 519 17.44 10.54 -7.18
CA LEU A 519 16.69 9.29 -7.30
C LEU A 519 15.86 9.19 -8.60
N GLY A 520 15.96 10.16 -9.51
CA GLY A 520 15.17 10.16 -10.75
C GLY A 520 15.59 9.10 -11.77
N GLY A 521 14.74 8.92 -12.78
CA GLY A 521 15.02 8.10 -13.98
C GLY A 521 14.46 8.77 -15.23
N ARG A 522 14.46 8.06 -16.37
CA ARG A 522 13.91 8.59 -17.63
C ARG A 522 12.40 8.81 -17.55
N PHE A 523 11.71 8.01 -16.75
CA PHE A 523 10.33 8.22 -16.33
C PHE A 523 10.13 7.55 -14.97
N VAL A 524 9.49 8.22 -14.01
CA VAL A 524 9.18 7.61 -12.70
C VAL A 524 7.71 7.21 -12.69
N SER A 525 7.44 5.93 -12.94
CA SER A 525 6.08 5.39 -13.08
C SER A 525 5.44 4.94 -11.76
N GLU A 526 6.24 4.80 -10.69
CA GLU A 526 5.77 4.69 -9.31
C GLU A 526 6.78 5.28 -8.31
N PHE A 527 6.26 5.91 -7.26
CA PHE A 527 6.95 6.22 -6.00
C PHE A 527 5.88 6.67 -4.99
N GLY A 528 6.15 6.67 -3.68
CA GLY A 528 5.15 7.14 -2.73
C GLY A 528 5.67 7.40 -1.31
N MET A 529 4.83 8.09 -0.53
CA MET A 529 4.93 8.20 0.93
C MET A 529 3.53 8.00 1.52
N GLU A 530 3.41 7.21 2.59
CA GLU A 530 2.12 7.05 3.25
C GLU A 530 1.76 8.25 4.12
N ALA A 531 0.45 8.45 4.29
CA ALA A 531 -0.09 9.34 5.31
C ALA A 531 -1.44 8.85 5.82
N TYR A 532 -1.76 9.26 7.05
CA TYR A 532 -3.10 9.12 7.59
C TYR A 532 -4.09 9.98 6.76
N PRO A 533 -5.32 9.50 6.53
CA PRO A 533 -6.37 10.34 5.97
C PRO A 533 -6.84 11.39 7.00
N HIS A 534 -7.79 12.24 6.62
CA HIS A 534 -8.37 13.20 7.57
C HIS A 534 -9.08 12.49 8.72
N LEU A 535 -9.14 13.13 9.90
CA LEU A 535 -9.64 12.49 11.11
C LEU A 535 -11.10 12.06 11.00
N GLU A 536 -11.93 12.81 10.28
CA GLU A 536 -13.32 12.44 10.00
C GLU A 536 -13.42 11.09 9.30
N SER A 537 -12.60 10.86 8.27
CA SER A 537 -12.55 9.59 7.54
C SER A 537 -12.16 8.42 8.46
N LEU A 538 -11.20 8.62 9.37
CA LEU A 538 -10.80 7.60 10.35
C LEU A 538 -11.89 7.32 11.38
N ARG A 539 -12.46 8.38 11.98
CA ARG A 539 -13.47 8.27 13.04
C ARG A 539 -14.77 7.63 12.57
N ARG A 540 -15.06 7.70 11.26
CA ARG A 540 -16.21 7.03 10.65
C ARG A 540 -16.12 5.50 10.71
N VAL A 541 -14.89 4.96 10.69
CA VAL A 541 -14.66 3.52 10.58
C VAL A 541 -13.97 2.88 11.78
N ILE A 542 -13.32 3.66 12.64
CA ILE A 542 -12.77 3.19 13.92
C ILE A 542 -13.72 3.66 15.02
N THR A 543 -14.63 2.78 15.43
CA THR A 543 -15.77 3.14 16.29
C THR A 543 -15.42 3.14 17.76
N ASP A 544 -14.42 2.36 18.19
CA ASP A 544 -13.89 2.38 19.56
C ASP A 544 -12.97 3.59 19.79
N PRO A 545 -13.34 4.58 20.62
CA PRO A 545 -12.50 5.73 20.91
C PRO A 545 -11.15 5.36 21.55
N GLN A 546 -11.04 4.22 22.22
CA GLN A 546 -9.77 3.77 22.81
C GLN A 546 -8.75 3.37 21.73
N GLN A 547 -9.20 3.10 20.51
CA GLN A 547 -8.34 2.77 19.37
C GLN A 547 -8.02 3.99 18.51
N GLN A 548 -8.51 5.18 18.85
CA GLN A 548 -8.27 6.41 18.09
C GLN A 548 -6.98 7.13 18.55
N HIS A 549 -5.86 6.41 18.55
CA HIS A 549 -4.52 6.97 18.78
C HIS A 549 -3.50 6.33 17.84
N PRO A 550 -2.37 7.00 17.54
CA PRO A 550 -1.31 6.43 16.71
C PRO A 550 -0.78 5.11 17.28
N GLY A 551 -0.52 4.13 16.42
CA GLY A 551 -0.02 2.81 16.81
C GLY A 551 -1.00 1.96 17.61
N SER A 552 -2.31 2.27 17.57
CA SER A 552 -3.33 1.38 18.10
C SER A 552 -3.51 0.18 17.17
N MET A 553 -4.08 -0.90 17.71
CA MET A 553 -4.35 -2.11 16.92
C MET A 553 -5.26 -1.82 15.71
N MET A 554 -6.26 -0.95 15.84
CA MET A 554 -7.16 -0.65 14.71
C MET A 554 -6.55 0.30 13.68
N MET A 555 -5.61 1.15 14.07
CA MET A 555 -4.85 1.96 13.10
C MET A 555 -3.91 1.06 12.29
N ASP A 556 -3.12 0.24 12.98
CA ASP A 556 -2.14 -0.65 12.35
C ASP A 556 -2.85 -1.75 11.53
N PHE A 557 -4.02 -2.25 11.97
CA PHE A 557 -4.80 -3.23 11.22
C PHE A 557 -5.25 -2.71 9.84
N ARG A 558 -5.53 -1.42 9.74
CA ARG A 558 -5.97 -0.78 8.49
C ARG A 558 -4.79 -0.44 7.59
N ASN A 559 -3.64 -0.12 8.15
CA ASN A 559 -2.44 0.04 7.34
C ASN A 559 -1.94 -1.34 6.88
N LYS A 560 -2.14 -1.64 5.59
CA LYS A 560 -1.79 -2.95 5.03
C LYS A 560 -0.35 -3.03 4.55
N ALA A 561 0.42 -1.93 4.60
CA ALA A 561 1.77 -1.93 4.10
C ALA A 561 2.70 -2.71 5.04
N GLY A 562 3.52 -3.57 4.45
CA GLY A 562 4.55 -4.27 5.21
C GLY A 562 5.53 -3.28 5.85
N ASP A 563 5.93 -3.55 7.10
CA ASP A 563 6.82 -2.69 7.90
C ASP A 563 6.34 -1.23 8.10
N HIS A 564 5.05 -0.93 7.92
CA HIS A 564 4.55 0.45 7.99
C HIS A 564 4.85 1.13 9.33
N GLU A 565 4.76 0.40 10.43
CA GLU A 565 5.01 0.90 11.79
C GLU A 565 6.43 1.44 11.91
N ARG A 566 7.40 0.74 11.32
CA ARG A 566 8.80 1.13 11.31
C ARG A 566 9.08 2.22 10.28
N ARG A 567 8.52 2.10 9.08
CA ARG A 567 8.80 2.97 7.94
C ARG A 567 8.26 4.37 8.16
N LEU A 568 6.96 4.49 8.45
CA LEU A 568 6.33 5.78 8.70
C LEU A 568 6.99 6.50 9.87
N MET A 569 7.25 5.78 10.96
CA MET A 569 7.88 6.36 12.15
C MET A 569 9.32 6.80 11.92
N THR A 570 10.08 6.11 11.07
CA THR A 570 11.43 6.56 10.68
C THR A 570 11.36 7.91 10.00
N TYR A 571 10.57 8.05 8.94
CA TYR A 571 10.43 9.32 8.23
C TYR A 571 9.86 10.44 9.11
N VAL A 572 8.87 10.13 9.95
CA VAL A 572 8.31 11.07 10.91
C VAL A 572 9.36 11.55 11.91
N SER A 573 10.07 10.64 12.58
CA SER A 573 11.05 10.99 13.62
C SER A 573 12.33 11.64 13.08
N GLU A 574 12.70 11.36 11.84
CA GLU A 574 13.81 12.01 11.17
C GLU A 574 13.55 13.49 10.91
N ASN A 575 12.30 13.85 10.60
CA ASN A 575 11.94 15.18 10.08
C ASN A 575 11.14 16.04 11.07
N PHE A 576 10.30 15.43 11.92
CA PHE A 576 9.36 16.10 12.81
C PHE A 576 9.53 15.65 14.27
N ILE A 577 8.99 16.45 15.20
CA ILE A 577 8.76 15.98 16.57
C ILE A 577 7.58 15.02 16.53
N VAL A 578 7.72 13.84 17.15
CA VAL A 578 6.67 12.83 17.18
C VAL A 578 5.59 13.21 18.20
N PRO A 579 4.35 13.52 17.77
CA PRO A 579 3.24 13.76 18.68
C PRO A 579 2.65 12.44 19.19
N SER A 580 1.92 12.52 20.31
CA SER A 580 1.23 11.36 20.90
C SER A 580 -0.28 11.34 20.61
N ASP A 581 -0.88 12.46 20.25
CA ASP A 581 -2.29 12.53 19.91
C ASP A 581 -2.53 12.30 18.40
N LEU A 582 -3.68 11.71 18.07
CA LEU A 582 -4.03 11.34 16.70
C LEU A 582 -4.12 12.53 15.76
N ALA A 583 -4.63 13.68 16.22
CA ALA A 583 -4.82 14.85 15.37
C ALA A 583 -3.48 15.41 14.89
N SER A 584 -2.56 15.63 15.82
CA SER A 584 -1.21 16.09 15.51
C SER A 584 -0.43 15.06 14.70
N PHE A 585 -0.59 13.76 14.98
CA PHE A 585 0.09 12.70 14.24
C PHE A 585 -0.41 12.58 12.79
N ALA A 586 -1.72 12.62 12.58
CA ALA A 586 -2.30 12.64 11.25
C ALA A 586 -1.83 13.87 10.47
N HIS A 587 -1.82 15.05 11.12
CA HIS A 587 -1.30 16.27 10.51
C HIS A 587 0.16 16.14 10.04
N ILE A 588 1.08 15.67 10.90
CA ILE A 588 2.49 15.59 10.51
C ILE A 588 2.76 14.52 9.45
N THR A 589 2.01 13.40 9.43
CA THR A 589 2.14 12.39 8.37
C THR A 589 1.63 12.93 7.03
N GLN A 590 0.54 13.69 7.03
CA GLN A 590 0.04 14.39 5.84
C GLN A 590 1.02 15.46 5.34
N VAL A 591 1.64 16.23 6.23
CA VAL A 591 2.67 17.22 5.87
C VAL A 591 3.93 16.53 5.35
N LEU A 592 4.36 15.41 5.95
CA LEU A 592 5.46 14.57 5.46
C LEU A 592 5.20 14.08 4.02
N GLN A 593 4.00 13.56 3.76
CA GLN A 593 3.61 13.13 2.42
C GLN A 593 3.62 14.30 1.43
N ALA A 594 3.05 15.45 1.82
CA ALA A 594 3.05 16.66 0.98
C ALA A 594 4.45 17.19 0.68
N GLU A 595 5.35 17.19 1.66
CA GLU A 595 6.76 17.56 1.46
C GLU A 595 7.45 16.58 0.51
N THR A 596 7.20 15.28 0.67
CA THR A 596 7.74 14.27 -0.24
C THR A 596 7.29 14.53 -1.68
N MET A 597 6.00 14.79 -1.90
CA MET A 597 5.48 15.12 -3.23
C MET A 597 6.09 16.42 -3.77
N ARG A 598 6.23 17.46 -2.93
CA ARG A 598 6.89 18.71 -3.33
C ARG A 598 8.32 18.47 -3.83
N TYR A 599 9.15 17.75 -3.07
CA TYR A 599 10.54 17.48 -3.44
C TYR A 599 10.63 16.62 -4.71
N ALA A 600 9.85 15.54 -4.79
CA ALA A 600 9.88 14.61 -5.92
C ALA A 600 9.38 15.25 -7.22
N TYR A 601 8.16 15.77 -7.24
CA TYR A 601 7.58 16.34 -8.47
C TYR A 601 8.36 17.54 -8.97
N LYS A 602 8.79 18.46 -8.08
CA LYS A 602 9.55 19.64 -8.53
C LYS A 602 10.94 19.25 -9.05
N ALA A 603 11.63 18.29 -8.43
CA ALA A 603 12.95 17.86 -8.88
C ALA A 603 12.92 17.09 -10.21
N TRP A 604 11.96 16.18 -10.38
CA TRP A 604 11.84 15.42 -11.63
C TRP A 604 11.23 16.26 -12.75
N ARG A 605 10.34 17.21 -12.44
CA ARG A 605 9.89 18.22 -13.41
C ARG A 605 11.00 19.19 -13.79
N ARG A 606 11.89 19.60 -12.87
CA ARG A 606 13.11 20.35 -13.24
C ARG A 606 13.92 19.57 -14.28
N SER A 607 14.05 18.27 -14.08
CA SER A 607 14.73 17.32 -14.98
C SER A 607 14.04 17.09 -16.33
N TRP A 608 12.84 17.65 -16.57
CA TRP A 608 12.27 17.76 -17.92
C TRP A 608 13.18 18.53 -18.88
N GLY A 609 13.94 19.50 -18.32
CA GLY A 609 14.98 20.22 -19.03
C GLY A 609 14.47 20.99 -20.25
N GLN A 610 15.31 21.03 -21.29
CA GLN A 610 15.04 21.68 -22.56
C GLN A 610 14.79 20.64 -23.66
N PRO A 611 14.17 21.00 -24.80
CA PRO A 611 13.99 20.09 -25.92
C PRO A 611 15.35 19.52 -26.39
N GLY A 612 15.42 18.20 -26.59
CA GLY A 612 16.66 17.48 -26.91
C GLY A 612 17.56 17.12 -25.72
N ALA A 613 17.26 17.61 -24.51
CA ALA A 613 18.00 17.31 -23.28
C ALA A 613 17.04 16.91 -22.14
N ARG A 614 16.01 16.12 -22.47
CA ARG A 614 14.95 15.74 -21.53
C ARG A 614 15.37 14.54 -20.68
N ARG A 615 15.82 14.80 -19.46
CA ARG A 615 16.32 13.75 -18.56
C ARG A 615 15.21 12.90 -17.95
N CYS A 616 14.09 13.52 -17.55
CA CYS A 616 12.92 12.83 -16.99
C CYS A 616 11.63 13.26 -17.69
N GLY A 617 10.89 12.33 -18.26
CA GLY A 617 9.68 12.58 -19.06
C GLY A 617 8.35 12.53 -18.30
N GLY A 618 8.35 12.08 -17.05
CA GLY A 618 7.13 11.99 -16.25
C GLY A 618 7.35 11.46 -14.85
N VAL A 619 6.34 11.69 -14.02
CA VAL A 619 6.26 11.26 -12.62
C VAL A 619 4.82 10.89 -12.28
N LEU A 620 4.61 9.67 -11.81
CA LEU A 620 3.33 9.17 -11.35
C LEU A 620 3.46 8.71 -9.89
N VAL A 621 2.74 9.37 -8.98
CA VAL A 621 2.70 8.94 -7.56
C VAL A 621 1.86 7.68 -7.43
N TRP A 622 2.39 6.70 -6.70
CA TRP A 622 1.59 5.66 -6.06
C TRP A 622 1.06 6.26 -4.76
N GLN A 623 -0.22 6.64 -4.66
CA GLN A 623 -1.30 6.47 -5.65
C GLN A 623 -2.32 7.64 -5.59
N LEU A 624 -3.29 7.68 -6.51
CA LEU A 624 -4.35 8.71 -6.50
C LEU A 624 -5.36 8.48 -5.38
N ASN A 625 -5.90 7.26 -5.30
CA ASN A 625 -7.15 6.93 -4.63
C ASN A 625 -7.03 5.68 -3.73
N ASP A 626 -8.08 5.41 -2.94
CA ASP A 626 -8.21 4.21 -2.09
C ASP A 626 -9.45 3.38 -2.47
N CYS A 627 -9.39 2.06 -2.26
CA CYS A 627 -10.54 1.14 -2.46
C CYS A 627 -11.39 0.93 -1.19
N TRP A 628 -10.93 1.45 -0.05
CA TRP A 628 -11.59 1.38 1.25
C TRP A 628 -10.98 2.43 2.21
N PRO A 629 -11.63 2.77 3.32
CA PRO A 629 -11.10 3.75 4.27
C PRO A 629 -9.84 3.24 5.01
N THR A 630 -8.68 3.80 4.68
CA THR A 630 -7.38 3.27 5.13
C THR A 630 -6.27 4.33 5.27
N MET A 631 -5.11 3.90 5.80
CA MET A 631 -3.82 4.57 5.67
C MET A 631 -3.09 3.95 4.48
N SER A 632 -2.67 4.80 3.55
CA SER A 632 -2.00 4.40 2.32
C SER A 632 -1.22 5.58 1.74
N TRP A 633 -0.59 5.35 0.59
CA TRP A 633 0.05 6.38 -0.21
C TRP A 633 -0.93 7.25 -1.02
N ALA A 634 -2.25 7.02 -0.92
CA ALA A 634 -3.23 7.81 -1.66
C ALA A 634 -3.13 9.30 -1.33
N ILE A 635 -3.21 10.17 -2.34
CA ILE A 635 -3.23 11.63 -2.18
C ILE A 635 -4.66 12.18 -1.96
N VAL A 636 -5.67 11.36 -2.22
CA VAL A 636 -7.09 11.60 -1.93
C VAL A 636 -7.65 10.32 -1.32
N ASP A 637 -8.36 10.43 -0.19
CA ASP A 637 -8.88 9.24 0.49
C ASP A 637 -10.14 8.67 -0.19
N TYR A 638 -10.60 7.50 0.29
CA TYR A 638 -11.76 6.78 -0.23
C TYR A 638 -13.04 7.63 -0.39
N TYR A 639 -13.24 8.66 0.44
CA TYR A 639 -14.41 9.54 0.45
C TYR A 639 -14.24 10.79 -0.44
N LEU A 640 -13.27 10.78 -1.37
CA LEU A 640 -12.91 11.91 -2.23
C LEU A 640 -12.40 13.12 -1.44
N VAL A 641 -11.84 12.92 -0.24
CA VAL A 641 -11.28 14.01 0.57
C VAL A 641 -9.79 14.17 0.26
N LYS A 642 -9.40 15.37 -0.17
CA LYS A 642 -8.02 15.66 -0.60
C LYS A 642 -7.09 15.71 0.61
N LYS A 643 -6.00 14.95 0.56
CA LYS A 643 -4.88 15.11 1.51
C LYS A 643 -4.02 16.31 1.07
N PRO A 644 -3.23 16.93 1.97
CA PRO A 644 -2.25 17.97 1.62
C PRO A 644 -1.33 17.64 0.43
N ALA A 645 -1.01 16.36 0.22
CA ALA A 645 -0.23 15.90 -0.92
C ALA A 645 -0.86 16.21 -2.28
N PHE A 646 -2.19 16.16 -2.40
CA PHE A 646 -2.92 16.57 -3.60
C PHE A 646 -2.58 18.02 -4.00
N TYR A 647 -2.60 18.92 -3.03
CA TYR A 647 -2.30 20.33 -3.25
C TYR A 647 -0.82 20.56 -3.54
N ALA A 648 0.09 19.80 -2.92
CA ALA A 648 1.51 19.87 -3.23
C ALA A 648 1.79 19.52 -4.70
N ILE A 649 1.15 18.46 -5.22
CA ILE A 649 1.23 18.07 -6.64
C ILE A 649 0.60 19.14 -7.53
N SER A 650 -0.60 19.65 -7.17
CA SER A 650 -1.27 20.73 -7.90
C SER A 650 -0.36 21.95 -8.11
N ARG A 651 0.37 22.36 -7.06
CA ARG A 651 1.35 23.45 -7.14
C ARG A 651 2.53 23.09 -8.05
N ALA A 652 3.12 21.91 -7.84
CA ALA A 652 4.30 21.46 -8.57
C ALA A 652 4.06 21.23 -10.08
N LEU A 653 2.81 21.01 -10.49
CA LEU A 653 2.39 20.79 -11.88
C LEU A 653 1.69 21.98 -12.53
N ARG A 654 1.63 23.16 -11.87
CA ARG A 654 1.05 24.37 -12.49
C ARG A 654 1.66 24.65 -13.87
N PRO A 655 0.90 25.22 -14.82
CA PRO A 655 1.41 25.52 -16.15
C PRO A 655 2.67 26.40 -16.16
N LEU A 656 2.81 27.28 -15.17
CA LEU A 656 4.01 28.06 -14.89
C LEU A 656 4.24 28.03 -13.38
N ASP A 657 5.41 27.57 -12.95
CA ASP A 657 5.75 27.41 -11.53
C ASP A 657 7.21 27.82 -11.28
N VAL A 658 7.49 28.27 -10.06
CA VAL A 658 8.85 28.51 -9.56
C VAL A 658 9.25 27.40 -8.60
N GLY A 659 10.44 26.84 -8.78
CA GLY A 659 11.01 25.85 -7.90
C GLY A 659 12.21 26.43 -7.15
N ILE A 660 12.28 26.13 -5.86
CA ILE A 660 13.44 26.46 -5.04
C ILE A 660 13.86 25.27 -4.19
N SER A 661 15.16 24.95 -4.22
CA SER A 661 15.77 23.94 -3.36
C SER A 661 17.00 24.51 -2.67
N ARG A 662 17.30 24.01 -1.48
CA ARG A 662 18.54 24.32 -0.76
C ARG A 662 19.29 23.06 -0.44
N SER A 663 20.60 23.16 -0.29
CA SER A 663 21.43 22.06 0.17
C SER A 663 20.95 21.58 1.55
N CYS A 664 20.73 20.27 1.66
CA CYS A 664 20.24 19.62 2.86
C CYS A 664 21.37 18.74 3.44
N PRO A 665 22.06 19.18 4.52
CA PRO A 665 23.11 18.38 5.12
C PRO A 665 22.57 17.04 5.60
N VAL A 666 23.42 16.02 5.75
CA VAL A 666 22.98 14.74 6.33
C VAL A 666 22.94 14.88 7.85
N TRP A 667 21.75 14.76 8.44
CA TRP A 667 21.56 14.85 9.90
C TRP A 667 21.33 13.49 10.58
N THR A 668 21.33 12.40 9.79
CA THR A 668 21.10 11.03 10.26
C THR A 668 22.38 10.19 10.37
N SER A 669 23.52 10.67 9.89
CA SER A 669 24.79 9.93 9.82
C SER A 669 25.87 10.38 10.83
N GLY A 670 25.56 11.35 11.69
CA GLY A 670 26.54 11.92 12.63
C GLY A 670 25.90 12.74 13.76
N HIS A 671 26.74 13.41 14.57
CA HIS A 671 26.25 14.31 15.61
C HIS A 671 25.50 15.50 14.99
N ALA A 672 24.44 15.96 15.66
CA ALA A 672 23.68 17.13 15.21
C ALA A 672 24.58 18.37 15.17
N ASP A 673 24.68 19.01 14.00
CA ASP A 673 25.42 20.26 13.80
C ASP A 673 24.45 21.46 13.76
N PRO A 674 24.35 22.25 14.84
CA PRO A 674 23.46 23.40 14.88
C PRO A 674 23.89 24.51 13.90
N MET A 675 25.16 24.57 13.51
CA MET A 675 25.69 25.62 12.62
C MET A 675 25.31 25.43 11.16
N SER A 676 24.96 24.20 10.76
CA SER A 676 24.60 23.83 9.38
C SER A 676 23.38 24.58 8.81
N THR A 677 22.59 25.23 9.67
CA THR A 677 21.36 25.95 9.29
C THR A 677 21.59 27.40 8.85
N ASN A 678 22.76 27.99 9.16
CA ASN A 678 23.03 29.44 9.02
C ASN A 678 23.65 29.86 7.67
N SER A 679 24.12 28.93 6.86
CA SER A 679 24.58 29.21 5.50
C SER A 679 24.21 28.03 4.61
N CYS A 680 23.59 28.29 3.46
CA CYS A 680 23.28 27.25 2.50
C CYS A 680 23.53 27.71 1.06
N GLU A 681 23.74 26.72 0.21
CA GLU A 681 23.63 26.86 -1.23
C GLU A 681 22.18 26.61 -1.63
N PHE A 682 21.65 27.36 -2.59
CA PHE A 682 20.31 27.14 -3.12
C PHE A 682 20.27 27.28 -4.64
N ASP A 683 19.31 26.60 -5.24
CA ASP A 683 18.98 26.66 -6.66
C ASP A 683 17.57 27.24 -6.83
N LEU A 684 17.37 27.96 -7.93
CA LEU A 684 16.11 28.57 -8.34
C LEU A 684 15.90 28.30 -9.83
N TRP A 685 14.72 27.80 -10.18
CA TRP A 685 14.34 27.54 -11.58
C TRP A 685 12.87 27.85 -11.82
N ILE A 686 12.52 27.96 -13.10
CA ILE A 686 11.14 28.11 -13.57
C ILE A 686 10.77 26.90 -14.41
N ALA A 687 9.66 26.25 -14.10
CA ALA A 687 9.12 25.17 -14.91
C ALA A 687 7.86 25.66 -15.66
N SER A 688 7.84 25.50 -16.97
CA SER A 688 6.72 25.93 -17.82
C SER A 688 6.25 24.80 -18.72
N SER A 689 4.95 24.52 -18.75
CA SER A 689 4.29 23.71 -19.80
C SER A 689 3.59 24.58 -20.85
N ARG A 690 3.60 25.91 -20.69
CA ARG A 690 3.07 26.84 -21.70
C ARG A 690 3.85 26.70 -23.01
N GLN A 691 3.14 26.77 -24.13
CA GLN A 691 3.73 26.63 -25.47
C GLN A 691 4.37 27.92 -26.00
N GLU A 692 4.20 29.02 -25.26
CA GLU A 692 4.81 30.31 -25.55
C GLU A 692 5.72 30.74 -24.41
N ALA A 693 6.69 31.57 -24.73
CA ALA A 693 7.64 32.11 -23.77
C ALA A 693 6.99 33.23 -22.98
N VAL A 694 7.26 33.31 -21.68
CA VAL A 694 6.62 34.27 -20.77
C VAL A 694 7.69 35.10 -20.07
N GLU A 695 7.58 36.42 -20.12
CA GLU A 695 8.40 37.31 -19.29
C GLU A 695 7.91 37.21 -17.84
N VAL A 696 8.84 36.99 -16.92
CA VAL A 696 8.53 36.80 -15.50
C VAL A 696 9.46 37.64 -14.64
N GLU A 697 8.94 38.07 -13.51
CA GLU A 697 9.73 38.63 -12.41
C GLU A 697 9.73 37.64 -11.25
N VAL A 698 10.91 37.28 -10.75
CA VAL A 698 11.09 36.41 -9.60
C VAL A 698 11.69 37.19 -8.45
N LYS A 699 11.00 37.16 -7.31
CA LYS A 699 11.42 37.81 -6.06
C LYS A 699 11.78 36.75 -5.03
N VAL A 700 13.00 36.81 -4.50
CA VAL A 700 13.50 35.87 -3.49
C VAL A 700 13.78 36.61 -2.19
N ARG A 701 13.11 36.20 -1.11
CA ARG A 701 13.24 36.76 0.24
C ARG A 701 13.84 35.73 1.21
N PHE A 702 14.71 36.21 2.09
CA PHE A 702 15.37 35.41 3.14
C PHE A 702 14.80 35.81 4.49
N ILE A 703 13.90 35.00 5.07
CA ILE A 703 13.07 35.41 6.21
C ILE A 703 13.44 34.60 7.44
N SER A 704 13.84 35.27 8.51
CA SER A 704 14.09 34.70 9.84
C SER A 704 12.86 33.94 10.33
N ILE A 705 13.05 32.69 10.73
CA ILE A 705 12.00 31.88 11.35
C ILE A 705 11.68 32.39 12.76
N ARG A 706 12.67 32.97 13.45
CA ARG A 706 12.53 33.48 14.82
C ARG A 706 11.80 34.83 14.87
N SER A 707 12.14 35.74 13.97
CA SER A 707 11.71 37.14 14.03
C SER A 707 10.76 37.56 12.92
N GLY A 708 10.63 36.76 11.84
CA GLY A 708 9.84 37.09 10.66
C GLY A 708 10.43 38.22 9.81
N LYS A 709 11.63 38.71 10.14
CA LYS A 709 12.32 39.79 9.42
C LYS A 709 13.25 39.25 8.34
N LEU A 710 13.61 40.11 7.39
CA LEU A 710 14.63 39.79 6.40
C LEU A 710 16.01 39.67 7.06
N VAL A 711 16.75 38.61 6.71
CA VAL A 711 18.12 38.34 7.20
C VAL A 711 19.19 38.57 6.14
N SER A 712 18.76 38.87 4.92
CA SER A 712 19.59 39.23 3.77
C SER A 712 18.76 40.05 2.78
N ASP A 713 19.42 40.70 1.82
CA ASP A 713 18.76 41.51 0.80
C ASP A 713 17.85 40.67 -0.10
N THR A 714 16.75 41.26 -0.55
CA THR A 714 15.85 40.61 -1.51
C THR A 714 16.50 40.58 -2.89
N ILE A 715 16.48 39.42 -3.54
CA ILE A 715 16.93 39.27 -4.92
C ILE A 715 15.71 39.42 -5.83
N ASN A 716 15.77 40.33 -6.80
CA ASN A 716 14.74 40.50 -7.84
C ASN A 716 15.37 40.20 -9.19
N ILE A 717 14.73 39.33 -9.97
CA ILE A 717 15.24 38.85 -11.26
C ILE A 717 14.13 38.96 -12.29
N THR A 718 14.39 39.64 -13.39
CA THR A 718 13.53 39.58 -14.58
C THR A 718 14.17 38.64 -15.58
N THR A 719 13.42 37.65 -16.05
CA THR A 719 13.89 36.69 -17.05
C THR A 719 12.73 36.17 -17.88
N ARG A 720 13.05 35.44 -18.95
CA ARG A 720 12.07 34.84 -19.85
C ARG A 720 11.98 33.34 -19.62
N ALA A 721 10.84 32.89 -19.13
CA ALA A 721 10.53 31.46 -19.01
C ALA A 721 10.43 30.83 -20.40
N THR A 722 11.25 29.81 -20.65
CA THR A 722 11.28 29.08 -21.92
C THR A 722 10.01 28.23 -22.11
N PRO A 723 9.44 28.16 -23.33
CA PRO A 723 8.26 27.36 -23.59
C PRO A 723 8.49 25.87 -23.33
N ASN A 724 7.52 25.19 -22.72
CA ASN A 724 7.48 23.74 -22.51
C ASN A 724 8.79 23.11 -21.97
N SER A 725 9.45 23.81 -21.04
CA SER A 725 10.81 23.54 -20.61
C SER A 725 11.07 24.06 -19.19
N THR A 726 12.25 23.73 -18.65
CA THR A 726 12.79 24.27 -17.40
C THR A 726 13.84 25.34 -17.68
N THR A 727 13.66 26.54 -17.14
CA THR A 727 14.64 27.64 -17.16
C THR A 727 15.39 27.70 -15.83
N GLU A 728 16.68 27.39 -15.83
CA GLU A 728 17.55 27.61 -14.67
C GLU A 728 17.78 29.11 -14.47
N VAL A 729 17.51 29.62 -13.25
CA VAL A 729 17.59 31.05 -12.93
C VAL A 729 18.82 31.35 -12.07
N LEU A 730 19.00 30.56 -11.01
CA LEU A 730 20.15 30.64 -10.12
C LEU A 730 20.58 29.22 -9.74
N GLU A 731 21.88 28.93 -9.82
CA GLU A 731 22.43 27.64 -9.41
C GLU A 731 23.52 27.83 -8.37
N LYS A 732 23.52 26.98 -7.34
CA LYS A 732 24.52 26.91 -6.26
C LYS A 732 24.81 28.27 -5.62
N GLN A 733 23.78 29.11 -5.47
CA GLN A 733 23.95 30.45 -4.93
C GLN A 733 24.15 30.40 -3.41
N ARG A 734 25.15 31.12 -2.93
CA ARG A 734 25.45 31.24 -1.49
C ARG A 734 24.87 32.53 -0.95
N VAL A 735 24.10 32.41 0.13
CA VAL A 735 23.57 33.57 0.86
C VAL A 735 24.54 33.98 1.96
N LYS A 736 24.97 35.24 1.95
CA LYS A 736 25.64 35.85 3.10
C LYS A 736 24.58 36.40 4.03
N VAL A 737 24.40 35.74 5.18
CA VAL A 737 23.50 36.18 6.24
C VAL A 737 24.26 37.10 7.17
N SER A 738 23.64 38.20 7.61
CA SER A 738 24.22 39.12 8.58
C SER A 738 24.39 38.39 9.93
N MET A 739 25.55 37.78 10.20
CA MET A 739 25.78 37.09 11.47
C MET A 739 25.80 38.12 12.61
N THR A 740 24.86 38.03 13.54
CA THR A 740 24.83 38.90 14.73
C THR A 740 25.77 38.44 15.84
N SER A 741 26.46 37.29 15.71
CA SER A 741 27.47 36.87 16.68
C SER A 741 28.57 36.02 16.07
N GLU A 742 29.83 36.39 16.31
CA GLU A 742 31.01 35.53 16.09
C GLU A 742 31.08 34.35 17.10
N SER A 743 30.13 34.25 18.04
CA SER A 743 30.08 33.17 19.02
C SER A 743 29.39 31.91 18.47
N ALA A 744 29.99 30.75 18.71
CA ALA A 744 29.41 29.42 18.46
C ALA A 744 28.26 29.05 19.43
N ASP A 745 27.52 30.02 19.96
CA ASP A 745 26.36 29.77 20.83
C ASP A 745 25.15 29.41 19.96
N TYR A 746 24.68 28.16 20.06
CA TYR A 746 23.51 27.70 19.31
C TYR A 746 22.23 28.53 19.60
N LYS A 747 22.18 29.24 20.74
CA LYS A 747 21.03 30.07 21.11
C LYS A 747 20.93 31.35 20.28
N THR A 748 22.05 31.83 19.73
CA THR A 748 22.10 33.05 18.90
C THR A 748 21.89 32.75 17.42
N LEU A 749 21.69 31.49 17.04
CA LEU A 749 21.38 31.10 15.66
C LEU A 749 20.00 31.60 15.26
N ASP A 750 19.90 32.10 14.03
CA ASP A 750 18.67 32.61 13.44
C ASP A 750 18.38 31.87 12.12
N PRO A 751 17.79 30.65 12.19
CA PRO A 751 17.47 29.89 10.99
C PRO A 751 16.43 30.66 10.15
N PHE A 752 16.56 30.58 8.83
CA PHE A 752 15.72 31.33 7.89
C PHE A 752 15.19 30.45 6.76
N ILE A 753 14.02 30.82 6.25
CA ILE A 753 13.46 30.27 5.01
C ILE A 753 13.93 31.06 3.80
N ILE A 754 13.97 30.41 2.64
CA ILE A 754 14.13 31.08 1.34
C ILE A 754 12.81 30.99 0.61
N HIS A 755 12.17 32.12 0.39
CA HIS A 755 10.84 32.20 -0.21
C HIS A 755 10.95 32.88 -1.57
N ALA A 756 10.56 32.15 -2.63
CA ALA A 756 10.55 32.64 -4.00
C ALA A 756 9.11 32.84 -4.48
N GLU A 757 8.87 33.98 -5.11
CA GLU A 757 7.60 34.36 -5.71
C GLU A 757 7.82 34.70 -7.18
N LEU A 758 6.96 34.18 -8.05
CA LEU A 758 6.97 34.44 -9.48
C LEU A 758 5.77 35.29 -9.86
N TYR A 759 6.04 36.36 -10.59
CA TYR A 759 5.08 37.35 -11.05
C TYR A 759 5.03 37.39 -12.58
N VAL A 760 3.83 37.53 -13.12
CA VAL A 760 3.56 37.85 -14.53
C VAL A 760 2.69 39.09 -14.56
N ASP A 761 3.10 40.12 -15.30
CA ASP A 761 2.39 41.40 -15.39
C ASP A 761 2.04 42.03 -14.03
N GLY A 762 2.92 41.85 -13.03
CA GLY A 762 2.76 42.35 -11.66
C GLY A 762 1.81 41.53 -10.77
N LEU A 763 1.26 40.41 -11.26
CA LEU A 763 0.42 39.49 -10.51
C LEU A 763 1.20 38.25 -10.06
N ALA A 764 1.08 37.86 -8.80
CA ALA A 764 1.75 36.68 -8.27
C ALA A 764 1.08 35.40 -8.81
N GLU A 765 1.82 34.63 -9.60
CA GLU A 765 1.35 33.40 -10.25
C GLU A 765 1.70 32.15 -9.45
N ALA A 766 2.91 32.11 -8.88
CA ALA A 766 3.42 30.95 -8.17
C ALA A 766 4.38 31.36 -7.05
N ALA A 767 4.52 30.51 -6.04
CA ALA A 767 5.50 30.68 -4.99
C ALA A 767 5.96 29.32 -4.46
N ASP A 768 7.20 29.29 -3.96
CA ASP A 768 7.79 28.11 -3.36
C ASP A 768 8.75 28.49 -2.22
N THR A 769 8.90 27.61 -1.23
CA THR A 769 9.67 27.91 -0.02
C THR A 769 10.62 26.78 0.35
N ALA A 770 11.91 27.09 0.43
CA ALA A 770 12.94 26.17 0.92
C ALA A 770 13.18 26.40 2.42
N TRP A 771 12.77 25.40 3.22
CA TRP A 771 12.97 25.38 4.67
C TRP A 771 14.30 24.73 5.05
N PRO A 772 14.98 25.20 6.11
CA PRO A 772 16.11 24.47 6.70
C PRO A 772 15.63 23.13 7.25
N GLN A 773 16.44 22.08 7.07
CA GLN A 773 16.12 20.71 7.47
C GLN A 773 17.08 20.20 8.56
N PRO A 774 16.63 19.30 9.45
CA PRO A 774 15.25 18.80 9.59
C PRO A 774 14.35 19.81 10.33
N LEU A 775 13.04 19.77 10.04
CA LEU A 775 12.06 20.69 10.63
C LEU A 775 11.95 20.58 12.16
N LYS A 776 12.25 19.40 12.74
CA LYS A 776 12.19 19.14 14.19
C LYS A 776 13.14 19.98 15.05
N TYR A 777 14.15 20.62 14.45
CA TYR A 777 15.07 21.51 15.17
C TYR A 777 14.61 22.98 15.19
N LEU A 778 13.52 23.30 14.50
CA LEU A 778 13.00 24.66 14.41
C LEU A 778 11.97 24.93 15.52
N ASP A 779 12.01 26.13 16.10
CA ASP A 779 11.04 26.57 17.10
C ASP A 779 9.81 27.17 16.43
N PHE A 780 8.66 26.48 16.53
CA PHE A 780 7.34 26.89 16.02
C PHE A 780 6.44 27.57 17.06
N SER A 781 6.98 28.05 18.18
CA SER A 781 6.23 28.81 19.18
C SER A 781 5.82 30.21 18.67
N ASN A 782 4.79 30.79 19.28
CA ASN A 782 4.41 32.22 19.11
C ASN A 782 4.12 32.69 17.67
N ARG A 783 3.58 31.83 16.80
CA ARG A 783 3.25 32.18 15.40
C ARG A 783 2.06 33.11 15.22
N ASN A 784 1.18 33.19 16.22
CA ASN A 784 -0.03 34.01 16.22
C ASN A 784 -0.84 33.91 14.91
N VAL A 785 -1.18 32.68 14.52
CA VAL A 785 -1.98 32.43 13.33
C VAL A 785 -3.39 33.01 13.52
N ARG A 786 -3.82 33.81 12.57
CA ARG A 786 -5.15 34.44 12.52
C ARG A 786 -5.93 33.86 11.35
N VAL A 787 -7.15 33.43 11.62
CA VAL A 787 -8.09 32.89 10.64
C VAL A 787 -9.37 33.71 10.70
N GLU A 788 -9.68 34.39 9.59
CA GLU A 788 -10.82 35.30 9.47
C GLU A 788 -11.74 34.81 8.35
N THR A 789 -13.00 34.54 8.68
CA THR A 789 -14.00 34.10 7.69
C THR A 789 -14.77 35.31 7.14
N SER A 790 -15.03 35.34 5.83
CA SER A 790 -15.87 36.36 5.20
C SER A 790 -17.30 36.34 5.77
N PRO A 791 -18.04 37.47 5.74
CA PRO A 791 -19.45 37.49 6.15
C PRO A 791 -20.33 36.48 5.41
N SER A 792 -20.03 36.23 4.14
CA SER A 792 -20.68 35.24 3.26
C SER A 792 -20.23 33.80 3.51
N ARG A 793 -19.17 33.58 4.32
CA ARG A 793 -18.57 32.28 4.63
C ARG A 793 -18.08 31.46 3.43
N ASP A 794 -17.85 32.13 2.31
CA ASP A 794 -17.30 31.58 1.07
C ASP A 794 -15.79 31.78 0.94
N LYS A 795 -15.17 32.55 1.85
CA LYS A 795 -13.73 32.82 1.88
C LYS A 795 -13.19 32.80 3.30
N ILE A 796 -12.01 32.23 3.48
CA ILE A 796 -11.22 32.27 4.71
C ILE A 796 -9.89 32.96 4.42
N THR A 797 -9.54 33.96 5.21
CA THR A 797 -8.25 34.64 5.17
C THR A 797 -7.38 34.15 6.32
N VAL A 798 -6.19 33.64 6.01
CA VAL A 798 -5.22 33.15 6.99
C VAL A 798 -3.96 34.01 6.94
N SER A 799 -3.43 34.37 8.11
CA SER A 799 -2.15 35.08 8.24
C SER A 799 -1.41 34.66 9.50
N ALA A 800 -0.11 34.94 9.58
CA ALA A 800 0.71 34.67 10.76
C ALA A 800 1.75 35.79 10.96
N ASP A 801 2.21 35.97 12.20
CA ASP A 801 3.27 36.94 12.52
C ASP A 801 4.67 36.43 12.15
N LEU A 802 4.84 35.10 12.12
CA LEU A 802 6.10 34.40 11.89
C LEU A 802 5.88 33.23 10.91
N PRO A 803 6.92 32.73 10.21
CA PRO A 803 6.76 31.67 9.22
C PRO A 803 6.13 30.40 9.80
N VAL A 804 5.12 29.85 9.12
CA VAL A 804 4.45 28.60 9.49
C VAL A 804 4.62 27.56 8.40
N LYS A 805 5.06 26.36 8.77
CA LYS A 805 5.17 25.22 7.86
C LYS A 805 3.88 24.40 7.86
N GLY A 806 3.34 24.13 6.68
CA GLY A 806 2.28 23.14 6.48
C GLY A 806 1.00 23.43 7.25
N PHE A 807 0.40 24.61 7.10
CA PHE A 807 -0.96 24.89 7.59
C PHE A 807 -1.98 24.01 6.85
N VAL A 808 -2.81 23.27 7.59
CA VAL A 808 -3.80 22.32 7.06
C VAL A 808 -5.16 22.56 7.69
N PHE A 809 -6.18 22.79 6.86
CA PHE A 809 -7.59 22.63 7.22
C PHE A 809 -7.98 21.15 7.22
N GLU A 810 -8.82 20.75 8.17
CA GLU A 810 -9.45 19.42 8.18
C GLU A 810 -10.56 19.39 7.12
N GLU A 811 -10.23 18.89 5.93
CA GLU A 811 -11.19 18.72 4.83
C GLU A 811 -12.12 17.54 5.09
N ARG A 812 -13.30 17.61 4.46
CA ARG A 812 -14.43 16.70 4.71
C ARG A 812 -15.16 16.40 3.42
N GLU A 813 -15.92 15.31 3.42
CA GLU A 813 -16.68 14.86 2.24
C GLU A 813 -17.60 15.97 1.72
N GLY A 814 -17.49 16.29 0.42
CA GLY A 814 -18.32 17.28 -0.26
C GLY A 814 -17.92 18.76 -0.08
N LEU A 815 -16.93 19.07 0.77
CA LEU A 815 -16.34 20.41 0.88
C LEU A 815 -15.18 20.56 -0.10
N LYS A 816 -15.12 21.68 -0.82
CA LYS A 816 -14.02 22.02 -1.72
C LYS A 816 -13.29 23.27 -1.24
N LEU A 817 -11.98 23.16 -1.06
CA LEU A 817 -11.08 24.28 -0.79
C LEU A 817 -10.26 24.62 -2.04
N SER A 818 -9.98 25.91 -2.23
CA SER A 818 -9.12 26.37 -3.33
C SER A 818 -7.63 26.05 -3.11
N ASP A 819 -7.19 25.89 -1.87
CA ASP A 819 -5.82 25.48 -1.49
C ASP A 819 -5.83 24.96 -0.04
N ASN A 820 -4.94 24.03 0.28
CA ASN A 820 -4.75 23.47 1.63
C ASN A 820 -3.33 22.89 1.79
N GLY A 821 -2.81 22.74 3.01
CA GLY A 821 -1.45 22.21 3.21
C GLY A 821 -0.37 23.16 2.69
N PHE A 822 -0.47 24.45 2.99
CA PHE A 822 0.42 25.51 2.51
C PHE A 822 1.22 26.15 3.66
N ASP A 823 2.33 26.77 3.33
CA ASP A 823 3.11 27.56 4.30
C ASP A 823 2.50 28.96 4.45
N LEU A 824 2.63 29.58 5.63
CA LEU A 824 2.28 30.99 5.87
C LEU A 824 3.54 31.83 5.99
N ILE A 825 3.60 32.91 5.22
CA ILE A 825 4.74 33.83 5.18
C ILE A 825 4.36 35.14 5.88
N PRO A 826 5.21 35.68 6.77
CA PRO A 826 4.93 36.94 7.47
C PRO A 826 4.66 38.09 6.51
N GLY A 827 3.61 38.86 6.81
CA GLY A 827 3.18 40.00 5.99
C GLY A 827 2.26 39.63 4.82
N GLU A 828 2.03 38.35 4.58
CA GLU A 828 1.09 37.87 3.56
C GLU A 828 -0.22 37.36 4.14
N LYS A 829 -1.28 37.51 3.35
CA LYS A 829 -2.60 36.96 3.63
C LYS A 829 -2.89 35.89 2.60
N LYS A 830 -3.16 34.66 3.05
CA LYS A 830 -3.62 33.57 2.20
C LYS A 830 -5.15 33.54 2.19
N ILE A 831 -5.76 33.64 1.02
CA ILE A 831 -7.23 33.62 0.87
C ILE A 831 -7.64 32.28 0.27
N ILE A 832 -8.46 31.53 1.00
CA ILE A 832 -8.99 30.23 0.60
C ILE A 832 -10.47 30.38 0.30
N SER A 833 -10.88 30.00 -0.90
CA SER A 833 -12.30 29.98 -1.28
C SER A 833 -12.91 28.62 -0.94
N LEU A 834 -14.14 28.65 -0.46
CA LEU A 834 -14.91 27.48 -0.05
C LEU A 834 -16.09 27.29 -1.01
N SER A 835 -16.32 26.07 -1.43
CA SER A 835 -17.50 25.69 -2.21
C SER A 835 -17.94 24.26 -1.89
N GLY A 836 -19.12 23.87 -2.40
CA GLY A 836 -19.68 22.55 -2.14
C GLY A 836 -20.54 22.47 -0.87
N LYS A 837 -20.86 21.25 -0.45
CA LYS A 837 -21.73 21.01 0.72
C LYS A 837 -21.00 21.40 2.00
N GLY A 838 -21.69 22.09 2.91
CA GLY A 838 -21.15 22.50 4.21
C GLY A 838 -20.32 23.78 4.24
N ALA A 839 -20.08 24.42 3.09
CA ALA A 839 -19.25 25.64 2.99
C ALA A 839 -19.79 26.82 3.84
N ALA A 840 -21.11 27.03 3.86
CA ALA A 840 -21.73 28.16 4.57
C ALA A 840 -21.94 27.92 6.08
N THR A 841 -21.80 26.68 6.57
CA THR A 841 -22.34 26.27 7.87
C THR A 841 -21.30 25.89 8.91
N THR A 842 -20.01 25.84 8.57
CA THR A 842 -19.02 25.10 9.38
C THR A 842 -17.80 25.95 9.74
N GLU A 843 -17.45 26.04 11.02
CA GLU A 843 -16.10 26.40 11.43
C GLU A 843 -15.17 25.24 11.03
N LEU A 844 -14.19 25.50 10.17
CA LEU A 844 -13.24 24.47 9.74
C LEU A 844 -12.10 24.36 10.75
N PRO A 845 -11.94 23.20 11.42
CA PRO A 845 -10.76 22.96 12.22
C PRO A 845 -9.51 23.06 11.35
N TRP A 846 -8.44 23.55 11.94
CA TRP A 846 -7.16 23.65 11.27
C TRP A 846 -6.02 23.33 12.24
N THR A 847 -4.93 22.83 11.69
CA THR A 847 -3.69 22.56 12.39
C THR A 847 -2.57 23.27 11.66
N SER A 848 -1.75 24.02 12.39
CA SER A 848 -0.68 24.84 11.80
C SER A 848 0.67 24.63 12.48
N LYS A 849 0.77 23.65 13.34
CA LYS A 849 1.94 23.43 14.17
C LYS A 849 2.36 21.98 13.98
N PRO A 850 3.64 21.71 13.71
CA PRO A 850 4.27 20.48 14.17
C PRO A 850 4.30 20.60 15.70
N ILE A 851 3.24 20.15 16.39
CA ILE A 851 2.98 20.55 17.79
C ILE A 851 3.97 19.84 18.74
N PHE A 852 4.74 20.66 19.47
CA PHE A 852 5.39 20.31 20.73
C PHE A 852 4.35 19.75 21.71
N PRO A 853 4.65 18.72 22.52
CA PRO A 853 3.83 18.46 23.69
C PRO A 853 3.80 19.75 24.50
N GLY A 854 2.60 20.26 24.79
CA GLY A 854 2.46 21.31 25.80
C GLY A 854 3.18 20.86 27.08
N PRO A 855 3.71 21.79 27.90
CA PRO A 855 4.26 21.41 29.19
C PRO A 855 3.19 20.58 29.90
N TRP A 856 3.58 19.39 30.38
CA TRP A 856 2.77 18.58 31.29
C TRP A 856 2.08 19.53 32.28
N PRO A 857 0.77 19.42 32.53
CA PRO A 857 0.18 20.16 33.62
C PRO A 857 0.93 19.69 34.87
N GLY A 858 1.76 20.59 35.42
CA GLY A 858 2.26 20.42 36.76
C GLY A 858 1.05 20.16 37.68
N PRO A 859 1.24 19.49 38.83
CA PRO A 859 0.14 19.00 39.67
C PRO A 859 -0.70 20.12 40.35
N PHE A 860 -0.70 21.34 39.83
CA PHE A 860 -1.39 22.51 40.36
C PHE A 860 -2.15 23.26 39.25
N GLY A 861 -3.14 22.61 38.65
CA GLY A 861 -3.96 23.19 37.58
C GLY A 861 -5.43 22.78 37.60
N PHE A 862 -5.92 22.20 38.69
CA PHE A 862 -7.35 21.98 38.91
C PHE A 862 -7.72 22.54 40.28
N PHE A 863 -8.81 23.33 40.32
CA PHE A 863 -9.44 24.06 41.43
C PHE A 863 -9.31 25.59 41.37
N GLN A 864 -10.04 26.19 40.43
CA GLN A 864 -10.64 27.51 40.64
C GLN A 864 -12.16 27.40 40.41
N GLY A 865 -12.90 27.30 41.51
CA GLY A 865 -14.36 27.34 41.51
C GLY A 865 -14.93 27.06 42.90
N CYS A 866 -15.39 28.13 43.57
CA CYS A 866 -16.11 28.22 44.85
C CYS A 866 -15.31 28.40 46.18
N PRO A 867 -15.91 29.12 47.15
CA PRO A 867 -15.21 30.06 48.03
C PRO A 867 -14.72 29.44 49.36
N ARG A 868 -13.68 30.07 49.92
CA ARG A 868 -13.08 29.74 51.23
C ARG A 868 -14.09 29.80 52.39
N PRO A 869 -13.87 28.96 53.42
CA PRO A 869 -13.82 29.50 54.77
C PRO A 869 -12.58 29.06 55.58
N ALA A 870 -12.12 30.03 56.38
CA ALA A 870 -11.34 30.03 57.62
C ALA A 870 -10.35 28.90 57.97
N ALA A 871 -9.17 29.35 58.40
CA ALA A 871 -8.10 28.58 59.03
C ALA A 871 -8.47 28.06 60.44
N ASP A 872 -7.89 26.93 60.82
CA ASP A 872 -7.34 26.76 62.18
C ASP A 872 -6.21 25.72 62.20
N GLU A 873 -5.30 25.96 63.14
CA GLU A 873 -4.04 25.36 63.47
C GLU A 873 -4.18 23.98 64.12
N LYS A 874 -3.36 23.02 63.65
CA LYS A 874 -2.51 22.10 64.45
C LYS A 874 -2.10 20.91 63.58
N GLY A 875 -0.80 20.81 63.34
CA GLY A 875 -0.22 19.77 62.49
C GLY A 875 -0.26 18.37 63.09
N ASN A 876 -0.41 17.37 62.21
CA ASN A 876 0.34 16.12 62.25
C ASN A 876 0.13 15.30 60.95
N PRO A 877 1.14 15.01 60.12
CA PRO A 877 0.99 14.13 58.97
C PRO A 877 1.26 12.67 59.35
N LYS A 878 0.28 11.99 59.95
CA LYS A 878 0.22 10.52 59.99
C LYS A 878 -0.78 10.03 58.94
N LEU A 879 -0.43 10.13 57.66
CA LEU A 879 -1.08 9.31 56.62
C LEU A 879 -0.30 9.21 55.29
N PHE A 880 0.83 9.92 55.14
CA PHE A 880 1.64 9.87 53.91
C PHE A 880 2.81 8.87 53.97
N LEU A 881 3.12 8.33 55.16
CA LEU A 881 4.21 7.37 55.38
C LEU A 881 3.77 5.89 55.41
N GLN A 882 2.48 5.60 55.35
CA GLN A 882 1.98 4.21 55.27
C GLN A 882 1.67 3.73 53.85
N LEU A 883 1.59 4.63 52.86
CA LEU A 883 1.39 4.26 51.45
C LEU A 883 2.69 4.12 50.66
N ILE A 884 3.82 4.62 51.18
CA ILE A 884 5.14 4.47 50.55
C ILE A 884 5.90 3.23 51.08
N SER A 885 5.53 2.67 52.24
CA SER A 885 6.15 1.43 52.74
C SER A 885 5.51 0.14 52.19
N ALA A 886 4.43 0.22 51.41
CA ALA A 886 3.78 -0.94 50.79
C ALA A 886 4.22 -1.23 49.34
N LEU A 887 5.04 -0.35 48.73
CA LEU A 887 5.58 -0.52 47.37
C LEU A 887 7.12 -0.56 47.31
N THR A 888 7.81 -0.44 48.45
CA THR A 888 9.29 -0.39 48.50
C THR A 888 9.95 -1.56 49.21
N MET A 889 9.24 -2.69 49.38
CA MET A 889 9.86 -3.93 49.85
C MET A 889 9.43 -5.14 48.99
N SER A 890 9.88 -5.21 47.73
CA SER A 890 10.33 -6.46 47.05
C SER A 890 10.41 -6.37 45.51
N SER A 891 11.26 -5.53 44.91
CA SER A 891 11.38 -5.51 43.43
C SER A 891 12.71 -4.96 42.90
N GLN A 892 13.85 -5.35 43.50
CA GLN A 892 15.17 -4.87 43.05
C GLN A 892 15.75 -5.54 41.78
N TRP A 893 15.03 -6.48 41.14
CA TRP A 893 15.58 -7.41 40.13
C TRP A 893 14.96 -7.28 38.72
N TRP A 894 14.04 -6.32 38.50
CA TRP A 894 13.28 -6.17 37.26
C TRP A 894 13.97 -5.36 36.16
N LEU A 895 15.17 -4.84 36.42
CA LEU A 895 15.93 -4.04 35.47
C LEU A 895 17.34 -4.62 35.27
N PRO A 896 17.90 -4.55 34.05
CA PRO A 896 19.28 -4.93 33.80
C PRO A 896 20.21 -4.01 34.60
N ARG A 897 21.09 -4.59 35.42
CA ARG A 897 22.18 -3.88 36.09
C ARG A 897 23.50 -4.18 35.42
N LEU A 898 24.56 -3.51 35.86
CA LEU A 898 25.92 -3.74 35.37
C LEU A 898 26.31 -5.23 35.43
N SER A 899 25.92 -5.94 36.49
CA SER A 899 26.15 -7.38 36.68
C SER A 899 25.51 -8.25 35.59
N PHE A 900 24.34 -7.86 35.06
CA PHE A 900 23.72 -8.55 33.93
C PHE A 900 24.55 -8.41 32.67
N PHE A 901 24.95 -7.18 32.30
CA PHE A 901 25.76 -6.95 31.10
C PHE A 901 27.16 -7.58 31.21
N GLN A 902 27.73 -7.60 32.42
CA GLN A 902 29.00 -8.29 32.69
C GLN A 902 28.86 -9.80 32.48
N SER A 903 27.84 -10.44 33.06
CA SER A 903 27.60 -11.87 32.87
C SER A 903 27.27 -12.22 31.41
N LEU A 904 26.47 -11.39 30.74
CA LEU A 904 26.15 -11.56 29.32
C LEU A 904 27.41 -11.56 28.44
N ARG A 905 28.39 -10.69 28.77
CA ARG A 905 29.67 -10.60 28.06
C ARG A 905 30.62 -11.74 28.42
N GLN A 906 30.64 -12.17 29.68
CA GLN A 906 31.60 -13.14 30.21
C GLN A 906 31.16 -14.61 30.12
N SER A 907 29.87 -14.88 29.90
CA SER A 907 29.37 -16.23 29.69
C SER A 907 29.75 -16.77 28.31
N HIS A 908 30.10 -18.05 28.28
CA HIS A 908 30.47 -18.79 27.07
C HIS A 908 29.33 -19.69 26.65
N TYR A 909 29.05 -19.75 25.35
CA TYR A 909 28.11 -20.71 24.78
C TYR A 909 28.90 -21.82 24.11
N THR A 910 28.54 -23.06 24.39
CA THR A 910 29.23 -24.25 23.88
C THR A 910 28.24 -25.29 23.41
N LEU A 911 28.67 -26.11 22.44
CA LEU A 911 27.94 -27.27 21.92
C LEU A 911 28.89 -28.47 21.97
N PRO A 912 28.48 -29.68 22.41
CA PRO A 912 27.18 -30.08 22.97
C PRO A 912 27.10 -29.95 24.51
N VAL A 913 25.94 -30.28 25.10
CA VAL A 913 25.77 -30.47 26.57
C VAL A 913 26.60 -31.64 27.10
N ARG A 914 26.73 -31.75 28.43
CA ARG A 914 27.47 -32.86 29.05
C ARG A 914 26.75 -34.20 28.82
N PRO A 915 27.47 -35.29 28.51
CA PRO A 915 26.87 -36.60 28.25
C PRO A 915 25.99 -37.12 29.40
N GLU A 916 26.32 -36.78 30.65
CA GLU A 916 25.55 -37.20 31.83
C GLU A 916 24.14 -36.61 31.85
N PHE A 917 23.91 -35.46 31.20
CA PHE A 917 22.56 -34.89 31.10
C PHE A 917 21.69 -35.69 30.12
N LEU A 918 22.25 -36.15 29.00
CA LEU A 918 21.55 -36.97 28.02
C LEU A 918 21.37 -38.44 28.46
N ALA A 919 22.00 -38.83 29.57
CA ALA A 919 21.80 -40.12 30.24
C ALA A 919 20.96 -40.01 31.53
N SER A 920 20.37 -38.83 31.82
CA SER A 920 19.62 -38.58 33.04
C SER A 920 18.19 -39.12 33.02
N SER A 921 17.60 -39.31 34.20
CA SER A 921 16.18 -39.58 34.41
C SER A 921 15.29 -38.58 33.65
N SER A 922 15.60 -37.28 33.74
CA SER A 922 14.94 -36.19 33.03
C SER A 922 14.95 -36.41 31.51
N PHE A 923 16.07 -36.85 30.93
CA PHE A 923 16.15 -37.13 29.50
C PHE A 923 15.24 -38.29 29.10
N HIS A 924 15.20 -39.37 29.89
CA HIS A 924 14.32 -40.51 29.63
C HIS A 924 12.84 -40.16 29.72
N PHE A 925 12.44 -39.22 30.60
CA PHE A 925 11.04 -38.77 30.66
C PHE A 925 10.66 -37.79 29.54
N VAL A 926 11.57 -36.88 29.17
CA VAL A 926 11.30 -35.84 28.15
C VAL A 926 11.43 -36.39 26.73
N ASN A 927 12.33 -37.35 26.51
CA ASN A 927 12.60 -37.99 25.22
C ASN A 927 12.63 -39.52 25.35
N PRO A 928 11.50 -40.18 25.70
CA PRO A 928 11.47 -41.61 26.01
C PRO A 928 11.86 -42.52 24.84
N ARG A 929 11.80 -42.01 23.60
CA ARG A 929 12.15 -42.75 22.38
C ARG A 929 13.59 -42.52 21.92
N HIS A 930 14.38 -41.75 22.67
CA HIS A 930 15.78 -41.41 22.33
C HIS A 930 15.94 -40.83 20.92
N HIS A 931 14.97 -40.03 20.48
CA HIS A 931 15.03 -39.35 19.19
C HIS A 931 16.11 -38.26 19.15
N VAL A 932 16.48 -37.83 17.95
CA VAL A 932 17.49 -36.78 17.76
C VAL A 932 17.21 -35.53 18.59
N THR A 933 18.24 -35.02 19.26
CA THR A 933 18.15 -33.85 20.14
C THR A 933 19.11 -32.75 19.70
N ALA A 934 18.61 -31.52 19.61
CA ALA A 934 19.46 -30.34 19.59
C ALA A 934 19.82 -29.96 21.02
N THR A 935 21.07 -29.56 21.26
CA THR A 935 21.58 -29.26 22.60
C THR A 935 22.36 -27.97 22.59
N ASP A 936 22.37 -27.23 23.70
CA ASP A 936 23.28 -26.12 23.94
C ASP A 936 23.59 -25.90 25.41
N ASN A 937 24.68 -25.17 25.68
CA ASN A 937 25.16 -24.92 27.02
C ASN A 937 25.69 -23.50 27.16
N VAL A 938 25.28 -22.78 28.21
CA VAL A 938 25.86 -21.49 28.61
C VAL A 938 26.59 -21.66 29.93
N THR A 939 27.87 -21.30 29.98
CA THR A 939 28.72 -21.48 31.15
C THR A 939 29.38 -20.18 31.58
N GLN A 940 29.59 -20.01 32.89
CA GLN A 940 30.43 -18.94 33.43
C GLN A 940 31.11 -19.41 34.72
N VAL A 941 32.42 -19.13 34.82
CA VAL A 941 33.25 -19.45 35.98
C VAL A 941 33.44 -18.18 36.82
N PHE A 942 33.30 -18.32 38.13
CA PHE A 942 33.47 -17.27 39.11
C PHE A 942 34.44 -17.70 40.21
N PRO A 943 35.12 -16.75 40.88
CA PRO A 943 35.76 -17.02 42.16
C PRO A 943 34.73 -17.50 43.19
N GLU A 944 35.11 -18.40 44.09
CA GLU A 944 34.19 -18.94 45.12
C GLU A 944 33.61 -17.84 46.02
N SER A 945 34.31 -16.70 46.16
CA SER A 945 33.81 -15.51 46.84
C SER A 945 32.44 -15.03 46.32
N VAL A 946 32.10 -15.29 45.05
CA VAL A 946 30.79 -14.98 44.46
C VAL A 946 29.65 -15.81 45.06
N VAL A 947 29.93 -17.01 45.57
CA VAL A 947 28.95 -17.90 46.24
C VAL A 947 29.25 -18.09 47.73
N ALA A 948 30.12 -17.25 48.30
CA ALA A 948 30.47 -17.33 49.72
C ALA A 948 29.22 -17.25 50.60
N GLY A 949 29.14 -18.17 51.56
CA GLY A 949 28.02 -18.28 52.51
C GLY A 949 26.73 -18.87 51.93
N LEU A 950 26.71 -19.29 50.65
CA LEU A 950 25.59 -20.05 50.09
C LEU A 950 25.94 -21.53 49.98
N SER A 951 24.99 -22.38 50.39
CA SER A 951 24.95 -23.76 49.94
C SER A 951 24.65 -23.84 48.44
N ASP A 952 24.98 -24.96 47.80
CA ASP A 952 24.68 -25.18 46.39
C ASP A 952 23.16 -25.14 46.10
N GLU A 953 22.33 -25.58 47.06
CA GLU A 953 20.88 -25.51 46.92
C GLU A 953 20.37 -24.06 46.91
N GLU A 954 20.90 -23.20 47.78
CA GLU A 954 20.56 -21.78 47.81
C GLU A 954 21.03 -21.07 46.53
N ALA A 955 22.23 -21.40 46.05
CA ALA A 955 22.74 -20.87 44.80
C ALA A 955 21.84 -21.23 43.60
N LEU A 956 21.41 -22.49 43.51
CA LEU A 956 20.50 -22.95 42.45
C LEU A 956 19.08 -22.39 42.61
N ALA A 957 18.60 -22.17 43.83
CA ALA A 957 17.32 -21.51 44.09
C ALA A 957 17.33 -20.05 43.63
N LEU A 958 18.40 -19.30 43.93
CA LEU A 958 18.59 -17.94 43.42
C LEU A 958 18.77 -17.91 41.90
N PHE A 959 19.50 -18.87 41.33
CA PHE A 959 19.63 -19.01 39.87
C PHE A 959 18.26 -19.19 39.21
N THR A 960 17.45 -20.11 39.75
CA THR A 960 16.07 -20.37 39.30
C THR A 960 15.22 -19.12 39.39
N ARG A 961 15.28 -18.41 40.51
CA ARG A 961 14.53 -17.18 40.74
C ARG A 961 14.93 -16.07 39.76
N GLY A 962 16.21 -15.95 39.43
CA GLY A 962 16.68 -14.99 38.44
C GLY A 962 16.28 -15.35 37.01
N PHE A 963 16.37 -16.63 36.64
CA PHE A 963 15.99 -17.11 35.31
C PHE A 963 14.49 -16.92 35.05
N PHE A 964 13.63 -17.51 35.89
CA PHE A 964 12.17 -17.50 35.69
C PHE A 964 11.49 -16.23 36.22
N GLY A 965 12.12 -15.53 37.16
CA GLY A 965 11.62 -14.30 37.76
C GLY A 965 12.19 -13.02 37.15
N GLY A 966 13.22 -13.13 36.32
CA GLY A 966 13.88 -12.01 35.65
C GLY A 966 12.99 -11.28 34.65
N PHE A 967 13.51 -10.17 34.13
CA PHE A 967 12.83 -9.34 33.13
C PHE A 967 12.93 -9.94 31.72
N VAL A 968 13.99 -10.71 31.42
CA VAL A 968 14.17 -11.37 30.11
C VAL A 968 13.06 -12.39 29.88
N PHE A 969 12.73 -13.21 30.88
CA PHE A 969 11.61 -14.16 30.83
C PHE A 969 10.24 -13.49 31.13
N GLY A 970 10.21 -12.16 31.29
CA GLY A 970 9.03 -11.45 31.76
C GLY A 970 7.88 -11.42 30.74
N PHE A 971 8.22 -11.38 29.46
CA PHE A 971 7.26 -11.42 28.37
C PHE A 971 6.62 -12.80 28.23
N GLU A 972 7.43 -13.86 28.14
CA GLU A 972 6.96 -15.25 28.05
C GLU A 972 6.11 -15.61 29.27
N ARG A 973 6.53 -15.22 30.47
CA ARG A 973 5.75 -15.39 31.68
C ARG A 973 4.37 -14.72 31.62
N SER A 974 4.27 -13.54 31.00
CA SER A 974 3.00 -12.83 30.85
C SER A 974 2.07 -13.55 29.88
N VAL A 975 2.61 -14.03 28.75
CA VAL A 975 1.89 -14.87 27.77
C VAL A 975 1.41 -16.18 28.41
N LEU A 976 2.27 -16.85 29.17
CA LEU A 976 1.93 -18.09 29.86
C LEU A 976 0.80 -17.88 30.88
N ARG A 977 0.82 -16.78 31.64
CA ARG A 977 -0.26 -16.43 32.58
C ARG A 977 -1.61 -16.15 31.91
N MET A 978 -1.61 -15.64 30.68
CA MET A 978 -2.83 -15.35 29.92
C MET A 978 -3.44 -16.58 29.22
N GLY A 979 -2.94 -17.79 29.52
CA GLY A 979 -3.45 -19.04 28.96
C GLY A 979 -2.53 -19.71 27.94
N GLY A 980 -1.34 -19.12 27.68
CA GLY A 980 -0.34 -19.70 26.78
C GLY A 980 0.21 -21.07 27.22
N TRP A 981 0.02 -21.47 28.48
CA TRP A 981 0.38 -22.80 28.98
C TRP A 981 -0.36 -23.95 28.29
N ASN A 982 -1.53 -23.69 27.68
CA ASN A 982 -2.24 -24.67 26.85
C ASN A 982 -1.47 -25.02 25.57
N LEU A 983 -0.58 -24.14 25.11
CA LEU A 983 0.22 -24.32 23.89
C LEU A 983 1.55 -25.05 24.16
N LEU A 984 2.04 -25.01 25.40
CA LEU A 984 3.29 -25.65 25.84
C LEU A 984 3.09 -26.33 27.22
N PRO A 985 2.26 -27.39 27.32
CA PRO A 985 2.01 -28.05 28.60
C PRO A 985 3.21 -28.93 29.00
N ALA A 986 3.71 -28.80 30.23
CA ALA A 986 4.74 -29.69 30.79
C ALA A 986 4.14 -31.03 31.26
N ARG A 987 3.95 -31.99 30.34
CA ARG A 987 3.33 -33.30 30.62
C ARG A 987 4.20 -34.44 30.09
N TYR A 988 4.58 -35.35 30.98
CA TYR A 988 5.45 -36.49 30.66
C TYR A 988 4.81 -37.78 31.12
N THR A 989 4.57 -38.71 30.18
CA THR A 989 3.97 -40.02 30.48
C THR A 989 4.88 -40.79 31.44
N GLY A 990 4.29 -41.34 32.50
CA GLY A 990 5.02 -42.14 33.49
C GLY A 990 5.84 -41.35 34.52
N PHE A 991 5.87 -40.01 34.44
CA PHE A 991 6.51 -39.18 35.48
C PHE A 991 5.57 -38.98 36.68
N GLN A 992 6.00 -39.39 37.87
CA GLN A 992 5.31 -39.13 39.13
C GLN A 992 6.12 -38.15 39.98
N GLY A 993 5.53 -36.98 40.26
CA GLY A 993 6.13 -35.98 41.13
C GLY A 993 5.98 -36.30 42.62
N ASP A 994 6.68 -35.52 43.44
CA ASP A 994 6.55 -35.52 44.90
C ASP A 994 5.11 -35.12 45.31
N PRO A 995 4.49 -35.78 46.31
CA PRO A 995 3.18 -35.40 46.86
C PRO A 995 3.08 -33.93 47.29
N HIS A 996 4.20 -33.29 47.60
CA HIS A 996 4.29 -31.89 48.02
C HIS A 996 4.59 -30.91 46.86
N ALA A 997 4.52 -31.36 45.60
CA ALA A 997 4.69 -30.50 44.44
C ALA A 997 3.69 -29.32 44.41
N SER A 998 4.17 -28.14 44.04
CA SER A 998 3.38 -26.90 44.01
C SER A 998 3.28 -26.30 42.61
N GLN A 999 2.25 -25.49 42.37
CA GLN A 999 2.14 -24.67 41.15
C GLN A 999 2.51 -23.22 41.47
N ILE A 1000 3.55 -22.71 40.82
CA ILE A 1000 4.03 -21.35 40.99
C ILE A 1000 3.55 -20.48 39.84
N TRP A 1001 2.70 -19.52 40.12
CA TRP A 1001 2.20 -18.56 39.14
C TRP A 1001 2.83 -17.19 39.33
N ASN A 1002 3.38 -16.89 40.51
CA ASN A 1002 4.01 -15.62 40.81
C ASN A 1002 5.53 -15.73 41.02
N PRO A 1003 6.39 -14.98 40.28
CA PRO A 1003 7.82 -14.92 40.56
C PRO A 1003 8.18 -14.61 42.00
N SER A 1004 7.33 -13.88 42.73
CA SER A 1004 7.55 -13.61 44.14
C SER A 1004 7.58 -14.89 45.00
N GLU A 1005 6.83 -15.92 44.60
CA GLU A 1005 6.67 -17.21 45.28
C GLU A 1005 7.86 -18.16 45.06
N LEU A 1006 8.76 -17.87 44.10
CA LEU A 1006 9.96 -18.68 43.89
C LEU A 1006 10.87 -18.63 45.13
N PRO A 1007 11.18 -19.76 45.78
CA PRO A 1007 12.00 -19.74 46.99
C PRO A 1007 13.41 -19.18 46.74
N ARG A 1008 14.01 -18.63 47.78
CA ARG A 1008 15.40 -18.13 47.75
C ARG A 1008 16.41 -19.09 48.37
N HIS A 1009 15.95 -20.01 49.22
CA HIS A 1009 16.82 -20.79 50.09
C HIS A 1009 16.76 -22.31 49.84
N HIS A 1010 15.80 -22.78 49.06
CA HIS A 1010 15.62 -24.21 48.78
C HIS A 1010 15.05 -24.40 47.38
N LEU A 1011 15.28 -25.57 46.78
CA LEU A 1011 14.69 -25.91 45.50
C LEU A 1011 13.27 -26.46 45.69
N LEU A 1012 12.37 -26.16 44.74
CA LEU A 1012 11.02 -26.71 44.75
C LEU A 1012 11.03 -28.26 44.74
N PRO A 1013 10.02 -28.93 45.32
CA PRO A 1013 9.88 -30.38 45.22
C PRO A 1013 9.75 -30.84 43.77
N VAL A 1014 10.26 -32.04 43.46
CA VAL A 1014 10.16 -32.66 42.13
C VAL A 1014 8.68 -32.76 41.73
N GLY A 1015 8.34 -32.39 40.50
CA GLY A 1015 6.96 -32.27 40.01
C GLY A 1015 6.30 -30.91 40.17
N SER A 1016 6.91 -29.98 40.92
CA SER A 1016 6.42 -28.60 40.99
C SER A 1016 6.45 -27.96 39.60
N SER A 1017 5.43 -27.15 39.27
CA SER A 1017 5.26 -26.55 37.95
C SER A 1017 5.29 -25.01 38.03
N LEU A 1018 6.12 -24.38 37.22
CA LEU A 1018 6.25 -22.93 37.10
C LEU A 1018 5.46 -22.47 35.86
N PHE A 1019 4.51 -21.56 36.09
CA PHE A 1019 3.66 -20.93 35.07
C PHE A 1019 2.95 -21.92 34.13
N GLY A 1020 2.67 -23.14 34.60
CA GLY A 1020 2.00 -24.20 33.85
C GLY A 1020 2.84 -24.90 32.78
N SER A 1021 4.03 -24.40 32.46
CA SER A 1021 4.81 -24.84 31.29
C SER A 1021 6.23 -25.35 31.58
N PHE A 1022 6.72 -25.20 32.82
CA PHE A 1022 8.03 -25.73 33.22
C PHE A 1022 7.88 -26.57 34.48
N LYS A 1023 8.31 -27.82 34.46
CA LYS A 1023 8.16 -28.77 35.56
C LYS A 1023 9.51 -29.20 36.10
N VAL A 1024 9.68 -29.20 37.43
CA VAL A 1024 10.89 -29.74 38.06
C VAL A 1024 10.92 -31.25 37.84
N MET A 1025 11.87 -31.74 37.04
CA MET A 1025 11.98 -33.15 36.65
C MET A 1025 12.89 -33.93 37.59
N ASP A 1026 14.01 -33.32 38.00
CA ASP A 1026 14.97 -33.93 38.91
C ASP A 1026 15.76 -32.84 39.64
N LYS A 1027 16.34 -33.17 40.79
CA LYS A 1027 17.31 -32.33 41.48
C LYS A 1027 18.27 -33.17 42.31
N GLN A 1028 19.53 -32.77 42.33
CA GLN A 1028 20.57 -33.42 43.11
C GLN A 1028 21.48 -32.36 43.73
N ILE A 1029 21.62 -32.39 45.06
CA ILE A 1029 22.55 -31.53 45.80
C ILE A 1029 23.71 -32.38 46.30
N ALA A 1030 24.93 -32.05 45.88
CA ALA A 1030 26.13 -32.74 46.33
C ALA A 1030 26.42 -32.40 47.82
N PRO A 1031 26.90 -33.36 48.64
CA PRO A 1031 27.34 -33.06 50.00
C PRO A 1031 28.55 -32.10 49.98
N GLU A 1032 28.62 -31.15 50.91
CA GLU A 1032 29.67 -30.12 50.96
C GLU A 1032 31.11 -30.68 51.01
N SER A 1033 31.30 -31.94 51.41
CA SER A 1033 32.61 -32.59 51.56
C SER A 1033 33.10 -33.36 50.31
N SER A 1034 32.42 -33.25 49.17
CA SER A 1034 32.70 -34.05 47.96
C SER A 1034 33.49 -33.22 46.92
N ASP A 1035 34.78 -33.53 46.76
CA ASP A 1035 35.72 -32.78 45.90
C ASP A 1035 35.48 -32.84 44.38
N GLN A 1036 34.37 -33.44 43.90
CA GLN A 1036 34.15 -33.59 42.44
C GLN A 1036 32.71 -33.95 42.01
N ARG A 1037 31.66 -33.45 42.67
CA ARG A 1037 30.27 -33.63 42.18
C ARG A 1037 29.53 -32.32 42.05
N ALA A 1038 28.87 -32.15 40.90
CA ALA A 1038 28.03 -31.00 40.60
C ALA A 1038 26.64 -31.16 41.24
N SER A 1039 26.10 -30.05 41.72
CA SER A 1039 24.70 -29.96 42.15
C SER A 1039 23.86 -29.41 41.00
N TYR A 1040 22.64 -29.92 40.79
CA TYR A 1040 21.77 -29.47 39.69
C TYR A 1040 20.28 -29.55 40.00
N VAL A 1041 19.50 -28.86 39.15
CA VAL A 1041 18.05 -28.97 39.05
C VAL A 1041 17.61 -28.92 37.57
N ASP A 1042 16.66 -29.79 37.22
CA ASP A 1042 16.16 -29.97 35.86
C ASP A 1042 14.72 -29.46 35.73
N TYR A 1043 14.45 -28.69 34.67
CA TYR A 1043 13.14 -28.15 34.32
C TYR A 1043 12.71 -28.60 32.93
N GLY A 1044 11.78 -29.55 32.88
CA GLY A 1044 11.16 -30.02 31.64
C GLY A 1044 10.07 -29.06 31.16
N PHE A 1045 10.02 -28.79 29.86
CA PHE A 1045 8.92 -28.10 29.20
C PHE A 1045 8.44 -28.83 27.94
N GLY A 1046 7.22 -28.52 27.50
CA GLY A 1046 6.54 -29.31 26.46
C GLY A 1046 6.19 -30.71 26.94
N SER A 1047 5.88 -31.61 26.02
CA SER A 1047 5.32 -32.91 26.39
C SER A 1047 5.78 -34.03 25.49
N ASP A 1048 6.00 -35.20 26.08
CA ASP A 1048 6.36 -36.43 25.38
C ASP A 1048 5.25 -36.94 24.45
N GLU A 1049 4.02 -36.48 24.60
CA GLU A 1049 2.87 -36.77 23.72
C GLU A 1049 2.78 -35.82 22.51
N PHE A 1050 3.54 -34.72 22.49
CA PHE A 1050 3.52 -33.70 21.45
C PHE A 1050 4.81 -33.71 20.60
N THR A 1051 4.82 -32.96 19.49
CA THR A 1051 5.97 -32.90 18.57
C THR A 1051 7.13 -32.02 19.07
N PHE A 1052 7.06 -31.50 20.30
CA PHE A 1052 8.08 -30.64 20.90
C PHE A 1052 8.15 -30.83 22.41
N ALA A 1053 9.35 -31.16 22.90
CA ALA A 1053 9.68 -31.16 24.31
C ALA A 1053 11.15 -30.80 24.52
N GLY A 1054 11.50 -30.36 25.72
CA GLY A 1054 12.88 -30.05 26.08
C GLY A 1054 13.07 -29.97 27.58
N CYS A 1055 14.32 -29.79 27.99
CA CYS A 1055 14.70 -29.65 29.39
C CYS A 1055 15.80 -28.60 29.55
N HIS A 1056 15.74 -27.84 30.64
CA HIS A 1056 16.81 -26.97 31.12
C HIS A 1056 17.41 -27.55 32.40
N ARG A 1057 18.72 -27.77 32.43
CA ARG A 1057 19.48 -28.11 33.63
C ARG A 1057 20.27 -26.91 34.10
N PHE A 1058 20.01 -26.46 35.32
CA PHE A 1058 20.87 -25.49 36.01
C PHE A 1058 21.83 -26.25 36.90
N GLN A 1059 23.12 -26.05 36.71
CA GLN A 1059 24.16 -26.81 37.41
C GLN A 1059 25.20 -25.87 38.01
N ILE A 1060 25.63 -26.19 39.23
CA ILE A 1060 26.78 -25.58 39.91
C ILE A 1060 27.84 -26.65 40.14
N THR A 1061 29.08 -26.35 39.78
CA THR A 1061 30.24 -27.24 40.01
C THR A 1061 31.32 -26.47 40.75
N ARG A 1062 31.75 -26.96 41.92
CA ARG A 1062 32.91 -26.44 42.64
C ARG A 1062 34.14 -27.26 42.28
N SER A 1063 35.24 -26.60 41.91
CA SER A 1063 36.49 -27.29 41.52
C SER A 1063 37.50 -27.34 42.68
N PRO A 1064 38.25 -28.46 42.85
CA PRO A 1064 39.25 -28.57 43.90
C PRO A 1064 40.46 -27.65 43.65
N ARG A 1065 41.08 -27.15 44.74
CA ARG A 1065 42.16 -26.14 44.73
C ARG A 1065 43.33 -26.54 43.83
N ILE A 1066 43.57 -25.78 42.76
CA ILE A 1066 44.85 -25.75 42.04
C ILE A 1066 45.29 -24.29 41.94
N GLY A 1067 46.06 -23.78 42.92
CA GLY A 1067 46.56 -22.40 42.93
C GLY A 1067 45.68 -21.37 43.66
N ALA A 1068 45.92 -20.08 43.38
CA ALA A 1068 45.36 -18.96 44.13
C ALA A 1068 43.88 -18.71 43.77
N GLU A 1069 43.01 -19.03 44.74
CA GLU A 1069 41.54 -18.88 44.79
C GLU A 1069 40.71 -20.05 44.21
N PRO A 1070 39.85 -20.70 45.02
CA PRO A 1070 38.89 -21.72 44.55
C PRO A 1070 37.84 -21.12 43.61
N LEU A 1071 37.37 -21.93 42.64
CA LEU A 1071 36.45 -21.49 41.59
C LEU A 1071 35.13 -22.27 41.62
N VAL A 1072 34.07 -21.60 41.20
CA VAL A 1072 32.72 -22.15 41.00
C VAL A 1072 32.27 -21.91 39.57
N GLN A 1073 31.71 -22.94 38.93
CA GLN A 1073 31.17 -22.85 37.59
C GLN A 1073 29.64 -22.99 37.62
N PHE A 1074 28.94 -22.05 37.00
CA PHE A 1074 27.51 -22.17 36.71
C PHE A 1074 27.30 -22.56 35.24
N GLU A 1075 26.37 -23.46 35.00
CA GLU A 1075 26.01 -23.96 33.67
C GLU A 1075 24.48 -23.98 33.50
N LEU A 1076 24.02 -23.50 32.34
CA LEU A 1076 22.68 -23.71 31.81
C LEU A 1076 22.81 -24.66 30.64
N GLN A 1077 22.51 -25.93 30.87
CA GLN A 1077 22.47 -26.94 29.83
C GLN A 1077 21.03 -27.07 29.33
N HIS A 1078 20.86 -27.20 28.02
CA HIS A 1078 19.57 -27.27 27.38
C HIS A 1078 19.57 -28.37 26.30
N PHE A 1079 18.51 -29.17 26.26
CA PHE A 1079 18.20 -29.97 25.08
C PHE A 1079 16.73 -29.83 24.69
N ARG A 1080 16.48 -30.05 23.41
CA ARG A 1080 15.14 -30.11 22.83
C ARG A 1080 15.06 -31.23 21.79
N CYS A 1081 13.89 -31.84 21.68
CA CYS A 1081 13.64 -32.96 20.81
C CYS A 1081 12.22 -32.91 20.24
N ASN A 1082 11.97 -33.77 19.25
CA ASN A 1082 10.63 -34.19 18.88
C ASN A 1082 10.38 -35.58 19.48
N PRO A 1083 9.63 -35.67 20.60
CA PRO A 1083 9.36 -36.96 21.24
C PRO A 1083 8.61 -37.94 20.33
N GLN A 1084 7.83 -37.44 19.36
CA GLN A 1084 6.95 -38.24 18.51
C GLN A 1084 7.59 -38.72 17.20
N LYS A 1085 8.54 -37.97 16.64
CA LYS A 1085 9.25 -38.32 15.40
C LYS A 1085 10.75 -38.24 15.57
N ASN A 1086 11.50 -39.15 14.95
CA ASN A 1086 12.97 -39.12 14.97
C ASN A 1086 13.53 -38.09 13.96
N GLU A 1087 13.11 -36.85 14.11
CA GLU A 1087 13.47 -35.70 13.27
C GLU A 1087 13.77 -34.50 14.18
N PRO A 1088 14.62 -33.55 13.74
CA PRO A 1088 14.87 -32.34 14.50
C PRO A 1088 13.57 -31.54 14.71
N SER A 1089 13.45 -30.85 15.85
CA SER A 1089 12.24 -30.07 16.15
C SER A 1089 12.13 -28.82 15.26
N VAL A 1090 10.92 -28.41 14.88
CA VAL A 1090 10.60 -27.26 13.98
C VAL A 1090 11.21 -25.91 14.42
N ALA A 1091 11.63 -25.77 15.68
CA ALA A 1091 12.25 -24.56 16.23
C ALA A 1091 13.73 -24.32 15.81
N GLU A 1092 14.23 -24.98 14.76
CA GLU A 1092 15.65 -24.92 14.34
C GLU A 1092 16.05 -23.76 13.43
N TYR A 1093 15.11 -22.94 12.95
CA TYR A 1093 15.40 -21.95 11.91
C TYR A 1093 16.05 -20.62 12.39
N ILE A 1094 16.34 -20.43 13.68
CA ILE A 1094 16.97 -19.18 14.18
C ILE A 1094 17.98 -19.44 15.31
N ALA A 1095 19.04 -20.22 15.03
CA ALA A 1095 20.08 -20.59 16.00
C ALA A 1095 20.75 -19.37 16.70
N TRP A 1096 20.93 -18.25 15.99
CA TRP A 1096 21.53 -17.03 16.55
C TRP A 1096 20.61 -16.33 17.57
N PHE A 1097 19.30 -16.29 17.33
CA PHE A 1097 18.34 -15.74 18.29
C PHE A 1097 18.31 -16.58 19.57
N HIS A 1098 18.29 -17.91 19.42
CA HIS A 1098 18.33 -18.82 20.57
C HIS A 1098 19.59 -18.63 21.41
N TYR A 1099 20.76 -18.48 20.78
CA TYR A 1099 22.02 -18.15 21.44
C TYR A 1099 21.93 -16.87 22.28
N ALA A 1100 21.47 -15.77 21.68
CA ALA A 1100 21.40 -14.47 22.35
C ALA A 1100 20.39 -14.49 23.52
N TYR A 1101 19.28 -15.19 23.32
CA TYR A 1101 18.23 -15.34 24.31
C TYR A 1101 18.68 -16.21 25.51
N ALA A 1102 19.29 -17.37 25.26
CA ALA A 1102 19.81 -18.26 26.31
C ALA A 1102 20.88 -17.56 27.18
N LYS A 1103 21.81 -16.83 26.56
CA LYS A 1103 22.81 -16.04 27.30
C LYS A 1103 22.18 -14.91 28.12
N SER A 1104 21.11 -14.30 27.63
CA SER A 1104 20.37 -13.26 28.35
C SER A 1104 19.63 -13.82 29.56
N LEU A 1105 18.99 -14.97 29.43
CA LEU A 1105 18.36 -15.67 30.56
C LEU A 1105 19.39 -16.10 31.61
N PHE A 1106 20.53 -16.64 31.17
CA PHE A 1106 21.66 -16.96 32.05
C PHE A 1106 22.18 -15.73 32.81
N ALA A 1107 22.35 -14.60 32.12
CA ALA A 1107 22.79 -13.35 32.74
C ALA A 1107 21.78 -12.81 33.77
N ASN A 1108 20.48 -13.03 33.55
CA ASN A 1108 19.43 -12.71 34.53
C ASN A 1108 19.51 -13.60 35.78
N ALA A 1109 19.80 -14.88 35.60
CA ALA A 1109 20.04 -15.82 36.69
C ALA A 1109 21.27 -15.44 37.53
N VAL A 1110 22.40 -15.15 36.87
CA VAL A 1110 23.63 -14.71 37.54
C VAL A 1110 23.46 -13.36 38.24
N GLN A 1111 22.76 -12.40 37.62
CA GLN A 1111 22.43 -11.14 38.29
C GLN A 1111 21.70 -11.40 39.62
N CYS A 1112 20.81 -12.39 39.67
CA CYS A 1112 20.09 -12.73 40.90
C CYS A 1112 21.01 -13.22 42.02
N ILE A 1113 22.09 -13.90 41.65
CA ILE A 1113 23.12 -14.39 42.57
C ILE A 1113 24.02 -13.23 43.03
N LEU A 1114 24.34 -12.28 42.15
CA LEU A 1114 25.28 -11.20 42.42
C LEU A 1114 24.72 -10.01 43.21
N LEU A 1115 23.40 -9.75 43.18
CA LEU A 1115 22.81 -8.66 43.98
C LEU A 1115 22.29 -9.12 45.35
N ARG A 1116 22.58 -10.37 45.75
CA ARG A 1116 22.07 -10.94 47.01
C ARG A 1116 22.72 -10.31 48.24
#